data_AF-A0A3M0W651-F1
#
_entry.id   AF-A0A3M0W651-F1
#
_cell.length_a   1.000
_cell.length_b   1.000
_cell.length_c   1.000
_cell.angle_alpha   90.00
_cell.angle_beta   90.00
_cell.angle_gamma   90.00
#
_symmetry.space_group_name_H-M   'P 1'
#
loop_
_entity.id
_entity.type
_entity.pdbx_description
1 polymer ?
#
loop_
_entity_poly.entity_id
_entity_poly.type
_entity_poly.pdbx_seq_one_letter_code
_entity_poly.pdbx_strand_id
1 'polypeptide(L)'
;MDALNCQPFWGIDSLLTVNLRTQKRLAASVVGCGKRKIWLDPNEVNEISNANSRQTIRKLVADGLIIRKPVAMHSRARARALNQARRIGRHRGYGKRKGTKDARMPSQVLWMRRLRVLRRLLVKYRSAGKIDKYLYHELYHLSKGNTFKHKRALVEHIHKAKAEKQRERILKEEMDAKPQEKKQIEGSPALEKKQIEGSPALEKKHIESSPALAACGLTLERFKKLFGAGDPDWKRKHERWSRLHFNLWAYANPSKAPPPDFLLPKERAPPARPIPLELPRYSPNPPPAPLSEERMRRLRKHVLRLKRPTDVSDSLFAHFNVRVQTNVPLEDFVPRDQFQQRPFLFDAELASILQELDVGNEHAFREVLRMPPVEGRSKPRLAYSRNFYAALEDLSRYWDDSKDEYFEVEGETPEQDNSNETSTSGHETETTTASGNNSPSSLKRPSYDPPMLNVDAPADRSNSNPTRRQMYRGHRLGNSAQAPQQTQVSTARNFTKMFTHKFNCRDFDPGPRERLKIKDIVVPAHVLMYTFNISRVPSDRTLAKARLLEGPLLSVCCRPEVIWKQKTREKLYAEGRPNSELGDFVGEEFDFMRELGGLLVLASQRAREGKGSKEDHWRDETANWWWAYRPRWGGGSTKWGQLPSEIFEDEDPSWSPAEQELQRIKREQEEQAKELARQKLNEADAQTALADRVTSRIAGMTSASSPAGSIKAADSEPACVGPEVREGRRVAEMSASKKRSYLDWQVVRPNSSPWDSRVIYKSIGRPEGEFDQVYQIGFAGHHLILNKMTVSKRYLHWLDKGTRSKWYDLFEVEHRKEFLTGMWRIMCWLNRNDVPQAEYELMEN
;
A
#
# COMPACT_ATOMS: atom_id res chain seq x y z
N MET A 1 -18.69 45.83 -26.16
CA MET A 1 -19.45 45.87 -24.89
C MET A 1 -18.54 45.29 -23.84
N ASP A 2 -17.81 46.20 -23.21
CA ASP A 2 -16.38 46.01 -22.97
C ASP A 2 -16.08 45.55 -21.55
N ALA A 3 -15.25 44.51 -21.47
CA ALA A 3 -14.45 44.25 -20.28
C ALA A 3 -13.07 44.87 -20.53
N LEU A 4 -12.83 46.05 -19.96
CA LEU A 4 -11.50 46.62 -19.81
C LEU A 4 -11.20 46.84 -18.33
N ASN A 5 -10.04 46.31 -17.93
CA ASN A 5 -9.11 46.83 -16.92
C ASN A 5 -9.61 47.09 -15.49
N CYS A 6 -9.07 46.29 -14.56
CA CYS A 6 -8.73 46.77 -13.22
C CYS A 6 -7.35 46.21 -12.81
N GLN A 7 -6.30 46.94 -13.21
CA GLN A 7 -5.04 47.05 -12.47
C GLN A 7 -5.23 48.13 -11.38
N PRO A 8 -4.55 48.07 -10.23
CA PRO A 8 -4.68 49.07 -9.18
C PRO A 8 -3.98 50.37 -9.59
N PHE A 9 -4.77 51.40 -9.83
CA PHE A 9 -4.29 52.77 -10.01
C PHE A 9 -3.86 53.28 -8.63
N TRP A 10 -2.56 53.51 -8.43
CA TRP A 10 -2.05 54.29 -7.30
C TRP A 10 -2.41 55.75 -7.54
N GLY A 11 -3.61 56.13 -7.11
CA GLY A 11 -4.13 57.49 -7.16
C GLY A 11 -3.56 58.35 -6.04
N ILE A 12 -3.04 59.50 -6.46
CA ILE A 12 -2.84 60.70 -5.66
C ILE A 12 -4.24 61.17 -5.21
N ASP A 13 -4.58 60.96 -3.95
CA ASP A 13 -5.74 61.55 -3.27
C ASP A 13 -5.41 61.66 -1.78
N SER A 14 -4.54 62.62 -1.43
CA SER A 14 -3.98 62.74 -0.08
C SER A 14 -4.22 64.10 0.59
N LEU A 15 -5.36 64.77 0.37
CA LEU A 15 -5.61 66.07 1.02
C LEU A 15 -7.00 66.33 1.63
N LEU A 16 -7.90 65.33 1.73
CA LEU A 16 -9.14 65.47 2.52
C LEU A 16 -9.51 64.17 3.27
N THR A 17 -8.60 63.62 4.08
CA THR A 17 -8.88 62.41 4.89
C THR A 17 -8.75 62.66 6.38
N VAL A 18 -9.83 62.34 7.11
CA VAL A 18 -9.93 62.40 8.58
C VAL A 18 -8.87 61.50 9.24
N ASN A 19 -8.10 62.02 10.19
CA ASN A 19 -7.00 61.30 10.83
C ASN A 19 -7.45 60.51 12.07
N LEU A 20 -7.79 59.23 11.90
CA LEU A 20 -8.23 58.34 12.99
C LEU A 20 -7.10 57.59 13.73
N ARG A 21 -5.83 58.02 13.59
CA ARG A 21 -4.68 57.31 14.21
C ARG A 21 -4.73 57.34 15.73
N THR A 22 -5.20 58.46 16.31
CA THR A 22 -5.29 58.65 17.76
C THR A 22 -6.36 57.76 18.36
N GLN A 23 -7.55 57.74 17.75
CA GLN A 23 -8.71 56.93 18.11
C GLN A 23 -8.35 55.45 18.05
N LYS A 24 -7.68 55.01 16.96
CA LYS A 24 -7.22 53.63 16.80
C LYS A 24 -6.18 53.22 17.87
N ARG A 25 -5.33 54.15 18.33
CA ARG A 25 -4.37 53.93 19.42
C ARG A 25 -5.07 53.86 20.79
N LEU A 26 -6.00 54.77 21.06
CA LEU A 26 -6.76 54.81 22.31
C LEU A 26 -7.66 53.57 22.45
N ALA A 27 -8.36 53.19 21.38
CA ALA A 27 -9.19 51.97 21.34
C ALA A 27 -8.37 50.71 21.63
N ALA A 28 -7.18 50.58 21.03
CA ALA A 28 -6.27 49.47 21.30
C ALA A 28 -5.86 49.39 22.78
N SER A 29 -5.55 50.54 23.40
CA SER A 29 -5.18 50.62 24.82
C SER A 29 -6.36 50.33 25.76
N VAL A 30 -7.57 50.77 25.41
CA VAL A 30 -8.78 50.58 26.22
C VAL A 30 -9.24 49.12 26.18
N VAL A 31 -9.20 48.48 25.01
CA VAL A 31 -9.65 47.09 24.80
C VAL A 31 -8.57 46.06 25.15
N GLY A 32 -7.31 46.49 25.34
CA GLY A 32 -6.19 45.60 25.66
C GLY A 32 -5.77 44.72 24.47
N CYS A 33 -5.82 45.25 23.25
CA CYS A 33 -5.42 44.51 22.04
C CYS A 33 -4.55 45.37 21.11
N GLY A 34 -3.87 44.75 20.14
CA GLY A 34 -3.06 45.49 19.17
C GLY A 34 -3.91 46.30 18.18
N LYS A 35 -3.38 47.42 17.66
CA LYS A 35 -4.06 48.33 16.70
C LYS A 35 -4.66 47.62 15.46
N ARG A 36 -4.10 46.48 15.05
CA ARG A 36 -4.59 45.66 13.92
C ARG A 36 -5.89 44.91 14.22
N LYS A 37 -6.27 44.79 15.48
CA LYS A 37 -7.51 44.13 15.94
C LYS A 37 -8.65 45.10 16.17
N ILE A 38 -8.40 46.40 16.10
CA ILE A 38 -9.46 47.41 16.17
C ILE A 38 -10.04 47.62 14.78
N TRP A 39 -11.36 47.46 14.68
CA TRP A 39 -12.19 47.91 13.58
C TRP A 39 -12.85 49.24 13.97
N LEU A 40 -12.91 50.18 13.04
CA LEU A 40 -13.61 51.45 13.15
C LEU A 40 -14.68 51.43 12.05
N ASP A 41 -15.90 51.86 12.36
CA ASP A 41 -16.97 51.93 11.39
C ASP A 41 -16.65 52.97 10.29
N PRO A 42 -16.66 52.59 9.00
CA PRO A 42 -16.45 53.53 7.89
C PRO A 42 -17.63 54.49 7.67
N ASN A 43 -18.82 54.21 8.18
CA ASN A 43 -20.00 55.07 8.01
C ASN A 43 -20.02 56.21 9.06
N GLU A 44 -19.53 55.95 10.27
CA GLU A 44 -19.53 56.91 11.39
C GLU A 44 -18.15 57.53 11.65
N VAL A 45 -17.41 57.86 10.58
CA VAL A 45 -16.05 58.42 10.66
C VAL A 45 -16.03 59.75 11.42
N ASN A 46 -17.07 60.57 11.28
CA ASN A 46 -17.16 61.88 11.92
C ASN A 46 -17.36 61.77 13.43
N GLU A 47 -18.24 60.87 13.89
CA GLU A 47 -18.48 60.64 15.32
C GLU A 47 -17.24 60.04 15.99
N ILE A 48 -16.58 59.09 15.32
CA ILE A 48 -15.33 58.48 15.79
C ILE A 48 -14.23 59.55 15.87
N SER A 49 -14.11 60.43 14.87
CA SER A 49 -13.11 61.51 14.86
C SER A 49 -13.25 62.46 16.04
N ASN A 50 -14.48 62.80 16.43
CA ASN A 50 -14.75 63.69 17.56
C ASN A 50 -14.39 63.08 18.93
N ALA A 51 -14.18 61.77 19.01
CA ALA A 51 -13.83 61.08 20.24
C ALA A 51 -12.33 61.19 20.59
N ASN A 52 -11.98 62.22 21.36
CA ASN A 52 -10.59 62.52 21.77
C ASN A 52 -10.18 61.96 23.16
N SER A 53 -11.11 61.41 23.95
CA SER A 53 -10.85 60.88 25.30
C SER A 53 -10.99 59.35 25.38
N ARG A 54 -10.34 58.71 26.36
CA ARG A 54 -10.53 57.27 26.62
C ARG A 54 -11.96 56.96 27.06
N GLN A 55 -12.63 57.88 27.76
CA GLN A 55 -14.02 57.70 28.20
C GLN A 55 -14.97 57.67 27.01
N THR A 56 -14.81 58.58 26.04
CA THR A 56 -15.62 58.60 24.81
C THR A 56 -15.35 57.37 23.93
N ILE A 57 -14.09 56.93 23.83
CA ILE A 57 -13.73 55.69 23.12
C ILE A 57 -14.34 54.45 23.79
N ARG A 58 -14.46 54.39 25.13
CA ARG A 58 -15.19 53.30 25.82
C ARG A 58 -16.67 53.29 25.46
N LYS A 59 -17.29 54.47 25.35
CA LYS A 59 -18.68 54.63 24.91
C LYS A 59 -18.87 54.08 23.49
N LEU A 60 -18.02 54.49 22.54
CA LEU A 60 -18.06 54.00 21.15
C LEU A 60 -17.79 52.48 21.01
N VAL A 61 -17.02 51.88 21.94
CA VAL A 61 -16.84 50.42 22.00
C VAL A 61 -18.08 49.72 22.55
N ALA A 62 -18.78 50.32 23.51
CA ALA A 62 -20.04 49.81 24.05
C ALA A 62 -21.18 49.93 23.03
N ASP A 63 -21.21 51.03 22.29
CA ASP A 63 -22.21 51.33 21.24
C ASP A 63 -21.98 50.49 19.96
N GLY A 64 -20.81 49.84 19.83
CA GLY A 64 -20.51 48.93 18.71
C GLY A 64 -19.88 49.58 17.48
N LEU A 65 -19.64 50.90 17.49
CA LEU A 65 -18.96 51.64 16.41
C LEU A 65 -17.45 51.31 16.34
N ILE A 66 -16.87 50.85 17.46
CA ILE A 66 -15.49 50.35 17.52
C ILE A 66 -15.50 48.89 17.99
N ILE A 67 -15.12 47.96 17.11
CA ILE A 67 -15.19 46.51 17.37
C ILE A 67 -13.80 45.88 17.45
N ARG A 68 -13.62 44.96 18.41
CA ARG A 68 -12.46 44.06 18.44
C ARG A 68 -12.65 42.92 17.45
N LYS A 69 -11.92 42.95 16.33
CA LYS A 69 -11.86 41.83 15.37
C LYS A 69 -11.34 40.56 16.05
N PRO A 70 -11.91 39.38 15.74
CA PRO A 70 -11.38 38.12 16.24
C PRO A 70 -9.94 37.87 15.76
N VAL A 71 -9.21 37.04 16.52
CA VAL A 71 -7.88 36.60 16.10
C VAL A 71 -8.02 35.70 14.86
N ALA A 72 -7.11 35.85 13.89
CA ALA A 72 -7.11 34.95 12.74
C ALA A 72 -6.87 33.53 13.24
N MET A 73 -7.78 32.61 12.95
CA MET A 73 -7.77 31.28 13.57
C MET A 73 -6.57 30.46 13.09
N HIS A 74 -5.71 30.04 14.02
CA HIS A 74 -4.70 29.01 13.75
C HIS A 74 -5.26 27.63 14.13
N SER A 75 -5.78 26.90 13.14
CA SER A 75 -6.34 25.57 13.38
C SER A 75 -5.28 24.58 13.88
N ARG A 76 -5.59 23.92 15.00
CA ARG A 76 -4.81 22.79 15.54
C ARG A 76 -5.30 21.42 15.04
N ALA A 77 -6.33 21.38 14.19
CA ALA A 77 -6.94 20.13 13.75
C ALA A 77 -5.93 19.19 13.08
N ARG A 78 -5.11 19.71 12.14
CA ARG A 78 -4.05 18.95 11.47
C ARG A 78 -2.99 18.41 12.44
N ALA A 79 -2.58 19.23 13.42
CA ALA A 79 -1.62 18.82 14.43
C ALA A 79 -2.16 17.71 15.35
N ARG A 80 -3.44 17.80 15.75
CA ARG A 80 -4.12 16.75 16.55
C ARG A 80 -4.26 15.46 15.76
N ALA A 81 -4.72 15.53 14.50
CA ALA A 81 -4.84 14.37 13.62
C ALA A 81 -3.47 13.68 13.40
N LEU A 82 -2.41 14.44 13.16
CA LEU A 82 -1.05 13.91 13.04
C LEU A 82 -0.58 13.26 14.34
N ASN A 83 -0.87 13.85 15.50
CA ASN A 83 -0.53 13.26 16.80
C ASN A 83 -1.29 11.96 17.07
N GLN A 84 -2.57 11.89 16.69
CA GLN A 84 -3.37 10.65 16.77
C GLN A 84 -2.81 9.57 15.85
N ALA A 85 -2.49 9.92 14.60
CA ALA A 85 -1.86 9.00 13.66
C ALA A 85 -0.48 8.51 14.15
N ARG A 86 0.33 9.41 14.72
CA ARG A 86 1.62 9.07 15.36
C ARG A 86 1.46 8.17 16.57
N ARG A 87 0.40 8.37 17.38
CA ARG A 87 0.07 7.54 18.54
C ARG A 87 -0.27 6.10 18.13
N ILE A 88 -1.02 5.94 17.03
CA ILE A 88 -1.36 4.62 16.44
C ILE A 88 -0.13 3.92 15.83
N GLY A 89 0.92 4.68 15.48
CA GLY A 89 2.20 4.14 15.00
C GLY A 89 2.58 4.59 13.58
N ARG A 90 1.71 5.33 12.89
CA ARG A 90 2.00 5.89 11.57
C ARG A 90 3.09 6.98 11.66
N HIS A 91 3.80 7.22 10.57
CA HIS A 91 4.88 8.24 10.47
C HIS A 91 6.07 8.05 11.45
N ARG A 92 6.35 6.82 11.91
CA ARG A 92 7.48 6.49 12.81
C ARG A 92 8.62 5.69 12.14
N GLY A 93 8.57 5.51 10.82
CA GLY A 93 9.61 4.79 10.04
C GLY A 93 10.96 5.51 9.96
N TYR A 94 12.02 4.82 9.54
CA TYR A 94 13.40 5.33 9.53
C TYR A 94 13.56 6.68 8.81
N GLY A 95 12.91 6.87 7.66
CA GLY A 95 12.96 8.13 6.90
C GLY A 95 12.32 9.35 7.59
N LYS A 96 11.53 9.16 8.64
CA LYS A 96 10.93 10.25 9.45
C LYS A 96 11.61 10.43 10.80
N ARG A 97 12.55 9.56 11.17
CA ARG A 97 13.33 9.69 12.40
C ARG A 97 14.44 10.69 12.18
N LYS A 98 14.41 11.77 12.95
CA LYS A 98 15.52 12.72 13.08
C LYS A 98 16.10 12.59 14.49
N GLY A 99 17.40 12.84 14.62
CA GLY A 99 18.18 12.58 15.83
C GLY A 99 18.59 11.11 16.01
N THR A 100 19.62 10.86 16.82
CA THR A 100 20.09 9.51 17.16
C THR A 100 19.04 8.76 17.98
N LYS A 101 19.18 7.43 18.10
CA LYS A 101 18.27 6.59 18.89
C LYS A 101 18.19 7.07 20.34
N ASP A 102 19.34 7.38 20.93
CA ASP A 102 19.47 7.76 22.33
C ASP A 102 18.92 9.17 22.59
N ALA A 103 19.13 10.13 21.68
CA ALA A 103 18.53 11.47 21.80
C ALA A 103 16.97 11.45 21.77
N ARG A 104 16.37 10.53 21.01
CA ARG A 104 14.91 10.42 20.89
C ARG A 104 14.26 9.76 22.10
N MET A 105 14.89 8.71 22.63
CA MET A 105 14.48 7.97 23.81
C MET A 105 15.73 7.40 24.49
N PRO A 106 16.28 8.12 25.50
CA PRO A 106 17.52 7.72 26.14
C PRO A 106 17.42 6.33 26.78
N SER A 107 18.44 5.52 26.52
CA SER A 107 18.60 4.17 27.08
C SER A 107 18.56 4.18 28.62
N GLN A 108 19.15 5.19 29.25
CA GLN A 108 19.10 5.41 30.70
C GLN A 108 17.66 5.59 31.22
N VAL A 109 16.83 6.36 30.52
CA VAL A 109 15.41 6.56 30.89
C VAL A 109 14.63 5.25 30.78
N LEU A 110 14.89 4.44 29.75
CA LEU A 110 14.28 3.12 29.59
C LEU A 110 14.70 2.15 30.71
N TRP A 111 15.99 2.14 31.07
CA TRP A 111 16.51 1.35 32.19
C TRP A 111 15.88 1.76 33.53
N MET A 112 15.78 3.06 33.80
CA MET A 112 15.14 3.57 35.02
C MET A 112 13.66 3.19 35.08
N ARG A 113 12.92 3.37 33.98
CA ARG A 113 11.50 2.98 33.91
C ARG A 113 11.31 1.48 34.13
N ARG A 114 12.16 0.65 33.50
CA ARG A 114 12.14 -0.81 33.66
C ARG A 114 12.36 -1.21 35.11
N LEU A 115 13.43 -0.74 35.75
CA LEU A 115 13.73 -1.06 37.14
C LEU A 115 12.61 -0.62 38.09
N ARG A 116 12.08 0.60 37.92
CA ARG A 116 10.97 1.09 38.74
C ARG A 116 9.70 0.25 38.57
N VAL A 117 9.44 -0.27 37.37
CA VAL A 117 8.29 -1.17 37.12
C VAL A 117 8.50 -2.53 37.78
N LEU A 118 9.68 -3.15 37.61
CA LEU A 118 9.99 -4.46 38.19
C LEU A 118 10.00 -4.40 39.73
N ARG A 119 10.66 -3.40 40.33
CA ARG A 119 10.73 -3.26 41.79
C ARG A 119 9.38 -2.96 42.42
N ARG A 120 8.54 -2.10 41.81
CA ARG A 120 7.17 -1.87 42.30
C ARG A 120 6.33 -3.15 42.26
N LEU A 121 6.50 -3.98 41.23
CA LEU A 121 5.82 -5.27 41.16
C LEU A 121 6.28 -6.20 42.30
N LEU A 122 7.59 -6.32 42.53
CA LEU A 122 8.15 -7.16 43.60
C LEU A 122 7.66 -6.70 44.98
N VAL A 123 7.67 -5.39 45.25
CA VAL A 123 7.15 -4.84 46.51
C VAL A 123 5.67 -5.18 46.69
N LYS A 124 4.85 -5.01 45.63
CA LYS A 124 3.42 -5.39 45.65
C LYS A 124 3.20 -6.88 45.89
N TYR A 125 4.03 -7.75 45.33
CA TYR A 125 3.89 -9.20 45.51
C TYR A 125 4.32 -9.66 46.90
N ARG A 126 5.33 -9.00 47.48
CA ARG A 126 5.76 -9.24 48.87
C ARG A 126 4.69 -8.79 49.86
N SER A 127 4.13 -7.59 49.69
CA SER A 127 3.07 -7.10 50.58
C SER A 127 1.79 -7.93 50.50
N ALA A 128 1.53 -8.55 49.34
CA ALA A 128 0.40 -9.47 49.15
C ALA A 128 0.70 -10.92 49.59
N GLY A 129 1.87 -11.20 50.17
CA GLY A 129 2.26 -12.56 50.61
C GLY A 129 2.47 -13.57 49.46
N LYS A 130 2.51 -13.12 48.20
CA LYS A 130 2.70 -14.03 47.04
C LYS A 130 4.12 -14.57 46.95
N ILE A 131 5.10 -13.81 47.43
CA ILE A 131 6.52 -14.14 47.46
C ILE A 131 7.07 -13.93 48.88
N ASP A 132 8.02 -14.78 49.23
CA ASP A 132 8.75 -14.74 50.50
C ASP A 132 9.84 -13.64 50.50
N LYS A 133 10.32 -13.21 51.67
CA LYS A 133 11.36 -12.19 51.83
C LYS A 133 12.68 -12.60 51.15
N TYR A 134 13.02 -13.90 51.17
CA TYR A 134 14.24 -14.43 50.56
C TYR A 134 14.16 -14.38 49.02
N LEU A 135 13.06 -14.89 48.46
CA LEU A 135 12.81 -14.84 47.01
C LEU A 135 12.68 -13.40 46.50
N TYR A 136 12.14 -12.49 47.31
CA TYR A 136 12.13 -11.06 47.00
C TYR A 136 13.55 -10.49 46.87
N HIS A 137 14.46 -10.80 47.79
CA HIS A 137 15.83 -10.27 47.78
C HIS A 137 16.62 -10.75 46.56
N GLU A 138 16.51 -12.04 46.23
CA GLU A 138 17.11 -12.65 45.04
C GLU A 138 16.60 -11.97 43.75
N LEU A 139 15.28 -11.89 43.58
CA LEU A 139 14.67 -11.27 42.39
C LEU A 139 14.94 -9.77 42.30
N TYR A 140 15.16 -9.09 43.43
CA TYR A 140 15.52 -7.68 43.46
C TYR A 140 16.92 -7.45 42.87
N HIS A 141 17.89 -8.31 43.21
CA HIS A 141 19.25 -8.26 42.66
C HIS A 141 19.29 -8.69 41.19
N LEU A 142 18.59 -9.76 40.83
CA LEU A 142 18.46 -10.19 39.43
C LEU A 142 17.79 -9.12 38.55
N SER A 143 16.83 -8.37 39.12
CA SER A 143 16.26 -7.20 38.44
C SER A 143 17.29 -6.09 38.24
N LYS A 144 18.16 -5.82 39.23
CA LYS A 144 19.29 -4.87 39.11
C LYS A 144 20.31 -5.34 38.06
N GLY A 145 20.58 -6.64 38.00
CA GLY A 145 21.43 -7.31 37.00
C GLY A 145 20.86 -7.33 35.59
N ASN A 146 19.65 -6.79 35.37
CA ASN A 146 19.00 -6.70 34.05
C ASN A 146 18.75 -8.09 33.40
N THR A 147 18.59 -9.13 34.22
CA THR A 147 18.18 -10.48 33.81
C THR A 147 16.78 -10.43 33.19
N PHE A 148 15.87 -9.65 33.79
CA PHE A 148 14.51 -9.47 33.30
C PHE A 148 14.36 -8.20 32.45
N LYS A 149 14.02 -8.35 31.16
CA LYS A 149 13.83 -7.21 30.24
C LYS A 149 12.44 -6.56 30.33
N HIS A 150 11.43 -7.29 30.76
CA HIS A 150 10.05 -6.81 30.88
C HIS A 150 9.31 -7.50 32.04
N LYS A 151 8.22 -6.87 32.49
CA LYS A 151 7.40 -7.34 33.63
C LYS A 151 6.97 -8.81 33.49
N ARG A 152 6.59 -9.23 32.27
CA ARG A 152 6.12 -10.59 32.01
C ARG A 152 7.16 -11.67 32.31
N ALA A 153 8.42 -11.47 31.92
CA ALA A 153 9.51 -12.43 32.18
C ALA A 153 9.75 -12.60 33.68
N LEU A 154 9.66 -11.51 34.44
CA LEU A 154 9.76 -11.59 35.90
C LEU A 154 8.60 -12.38 36.51
N VAL A 155 7.37 -12.18 36.03
CA VAL A 155 6.20 -12.92 36.51
C VAL A 155 6.31 -14.41 36.18
N GLU A 156 6.71 -14.75 34.96
CA GLU A 156 6.95 -16.14 34.54
C GLU A 156 8.03 -16.82 35.39
N HIS A 157 9.12 -16.11 35.69
CA HIS A 157 10.16 -16.60 36.59
C HIS A 157 9.65 -16.80 38.02
N ILE A 158 8.83 -15.88 38.54
CA ILE A 158 8.20 -16.03 39.86
C ILE A 158 7.30 -17.26 39.89
N HIS A 159 6.49 -17.49 38.86
CA HIS A 159 5.61 -18.66 38.79
C HIS A 159 6.42 -19.95 38.75
N LYS A 160 7.50 -19.99 37.96
CA LYS A 160 8.41 -21.13 37.90
C LYS A 160 9.07 -21.41 39.26
N ALA A 161 9.68 -20.40 39.88
CA ALA A 161 10.32 -20.52 41.19
C ALA A 161 9.33 -20.94 42.30
N LYS A 162 8.07 -20.47 42.23
CA LYS A 162 7.02 -20.91 43.16
C LYS A 162 6.64 -22.38 42.95
N ALA A 163 6.51 -22.82 41.71
CA ALA A 163 6.20 -24.21 41.39
C ALA A 163 7.33 -25.15 41.85
N GLU A 164 8.58 -24.75 41.69
CA GLU A 164 9.76 -25.50 42.18
C GLU A 164 9.78 -25.58 43.70
N LYS A 165 9.62 -24.45 44.41
CA LYS A 165 9.56 -24.43 45.88
C LYS A 165 8.39 -25.24 46.44
N GLN A 166 7.26 -25.28 45.73
CA GLN A 166 6.12 -26.12 46.10
C GLN A 166 6.41 -27.61 45.91
N ARG A 167 7.07 -28.00 44.81
CA ARG A 167 7.51 -29.38 44.58
C ARG A 167 8.50 -29.85 45.63
N GLU A 168 9.49 -29.03 45.97
CA GLU A 168 10.47 -29.31 47.03
C GLU A 168 9.78 -29.51 48.38
N ARG A 169 8.77 -28.68 48.69
CA ARG A 169 8.01 -28.80 49.93
C ARG A 169 7.22 -30.11 50.00
N ILE A 170 6.51 -30.48 48.92
CA ILE A 170 5.76 -31.76 48.86
C ILE A 170 6.72 -32.94 49.02
N LEU A 171 7.86 -32.92 48.33
CA LEU A 171 8.86 -33.98 48.40
C LEU A 171 9.45 -34.11 49.82
N LYS A 172 9.67 -32.97 50.49
CA LYS A 172 10.17 -32.94 51.87
C LYS A 172 9.12 -33.44 52.86
N GLU A 173 7.87 -33.02 52.71
CA GLU A 173 6.75 -33.53 53.52
C GLU A 173 6.57 -35.05 53.34
N GLU A 174 6.72 -35.59 52.13
CA GLU A 174 6.72 -37.04 51.87
C GLU A 174 7.90 -37.76 52.55
N MET A 175 9.09 -37.18 52.48
CA MET A 175 10.30 -37.72 53.12
C MET A 175 10.21 -37.68 54.65
N ASP A 176 9.61 -36.65 55.23
CA ASP A 176 9.43 -36.49 56.67
C ASP A 176 8.27 -37.36 57.21
N ALA A 177 7.26 -37.67 56.37
CA ALA A 177 6.15 -38.56 56.70
C ALA A 177 6.59 -40.03 56.84
N LYS A 178 7.52 -40.50 55.99
CA LYS A 178 7.99 -41.91 56.00
C LYS A 178 8.57 -42.35 57.37
N PRO A 179 9.44 -41.58 58.05
CA PRO A 179 9.87 -41.87 59.41
C PRO A 179 8.77 -41.81 60.47
N GLN A 180 7.78 -40.93 60.31
CA GLN A 180 6.66 -40.83 61.26
C GLN A 180 5.70 -41.99 61.13
N GLU A 181 5.38 -42.40 59.90
CA GLU A 181 4.57 -43.58 59.60
C GLU A 181 5.27 -44.85 60.12
N LYS A 182 6.59 -44.98 59.91
CA LYS A 182 7.38 -46.07 60.48
C LYS A 182 7.37 -46.08 62.02
N LYS A 183 7.46 -44.92 62.68
CA LYS A 183 7.33 -44.81 64.14
C LYS A 183 5.92 -45.15 64.65
N GLN A 184 4.87 -44.80 63.90
CA GLN A 184 3.48 -45.14 64.24
C GLN A 184 3.19 -46.64 64.08
N ILE A 185 3.80 -47.28 63.07
CA ILE A 185 3.73 -48.73 62.85
C ILE A 185 4.50 -49.49 63.94
N GLU A 186 5.71 -49.03 64.31
CA GLU A 186 6.52 -49.65 65.37
C GLU A 186 5.96 -49.40 66.79
N GLY A 187 5.19 -48.33 66.99
CA GLY A 187 4.57 -47.96 68.27
C GLY A 187 3.21 -48.61 68.57
N SER A 188 2.64 -49.40 67.65
CA SER A 188 1.30 -49.99 67.80
C SER A 188 1.32 -51.53 67.75
N PRO A 189 1.64 -52.25 68.83
CA PRO A 189 1.20 -53.63 69.01
C PRO A 189 -0.10 -53.67 69.84
N ALA A 190 -1.05 -54.48 69.39
CA ALA A 190 -2.30 -54.89 70.06
C ALA A 190 -3.52 -53.96 69.91
N LEU A 191 -4.44 -54.40 69.04
CA LEU A 191 -5.92 -54.20 69.03
C LEU A 191 -6.50 -53.73 67.68
N GLU A 192 -6.14 -54.36 66.57
CA GLU A 192 -7.01 -54.30 65.37
C GLU A 192 -6.76 -55.48 64.43
N LYS A 193 -6.97 -56.69 64.96
CA LYS A 193 -7.22 -57.91 64.17
C LYS A 193 -8.57 -58.46 64.55
N LYS A 194 -9.63 -57.85 64.04
CA LYS A 194 -10.96 -58.46 63.78
C LYS A 194 -11.83 -57.38 63.15
N GLN A 195 -12.50 -57.74 62.06
CA GLN A 195 -13.38 -56.91 61.23
C GLN A 195 -12.64 -56.09 60.17
N ILE A 196 -12.51 -56.66 58.97
CA ILE A 196 -13.45 -56.44 57.86
C ILE A 196 -12.98 -57.33 56.71
N GLU A 197 -13.68 -58.45 56.54
CA GLU A 197 -13.75 -59.21 55.28
C GLU A 197 -14.66 -58.45 54.31
N GLY A 198 -14.29 -58.37 53.03
CA GLY A 198 -15.13 -57.79 51.97
C GLY A 198 -14.34 -57.36 50.73
N SER A 199 -14.08 -58.30 49.81
CA SER A 199 -13.45 -58.15 48.48
C SER A 199 -14.23 -57.24 47.50
N PRO A 200 -13.85 -57.01 46.22
CA PRO A 200 -12.66 -57.44 45.45
C PRO A 200 -12.06 -56.40 44.44
N ALA A 201 -10.96 -56.82 43.78
CA ALA A 201 -10.69 -56.73 42.33
C ALA A 201 -9.90 -55.55 41.69
N LEU A 202 -8.92 -55.97 40.87
CA LEU A 202 -8.50 -55.49 39.53
C LEU A 202 -7.09 -54.89 39.35
N GLU A 203 -6.19 -55.80 38.96
CA GLU A 203 -5.44 -55.82 37.70
C GLU A 203 -4.59 -54.60 37.30
N LYS A 204 -3.26 -54.77 37.44
CA LYS A 204 -2.23 -53.91 36.84
C LYS A 204 -2.11 -54.22 35.34
N LYS A 205 -2.18 -53.19 34.48
CA LYS A 205 -1.65 -53.27 33.11
C LYS A 205 -0.65 -52.14 32.85
N HIS A 206 0.55 -52.58 32.45
CA HIS A 206 1.63 -51.78 31.88
C HIS A 206 1.21 -51.18 30.54
N ILE A 207 1.66 -49.96 30.23
CA ILE A 207 1.59 -49.36 28.89
C ILE A 207 2.96 -48.76 28.54
N GLU A 208 3.57 -49.29 27.48
CA GLU A 208 4.68 -48.68 26.75
C GLU A 208 4.19 -47.47 25.95
N SER A 209 5.00 -46.40 25.89
CA SER A 209 4.60 -45.12 25.28
C SER A 209 5.49 -44.74 24.10
N SER A 210 4.84 -44.23 23.04
CA SER A 210 5.46 -43.58 21.86
C SER A 210 5.06 -42.09 21.83
N PRO A 211 5.90 -41.16 21.32
CA PRO A 211 6.01 -39.79 21.85
C PRO A 211 4.96 -38.74 21.43
N ALA A 212 3.95 -39.08 20.62
CA ALA A 212 3.07 -38.07 20.01
C ALA A 212 1.73 -37.80 20.73
N LEU A 213 1.37 -38.60 21.74
CA LEU A 213 0.07 -38.51 22.46
C LEU A 213 0.13 -37.80 23.82
N ALA A 214 1.29 -37.28 24.23
CA ALA A 214 1.51 -36.75 25.58
C ALA A 214 0.92 -35.34 25.83
N ALA A 215 0.45 -34.61 24.81
CA ALA A 215 -0.02 -33.24 24.99
C ALA A 215 -1.49 -33.11 25.44
N CYS A 216 -2.32 -34.14 25.29
CA CYS A 216 -3.76 -34.08 25.62
C CYS A 216 -4.31 -35.25 26.47
N GLY A 217 -3.48 -36.21 26.89
CA GLY A 217 -3.88 -37.23 27.87
C GLY A 217 -5.07 -38.13 27.49
N LEU A 218 -5.44 -38.23 26.19
CA LEU A 218 -6.58 -39.02 25.73
C LEU A 218 -6.17 -39.92 24.57
N THR A 219 -6.50 -41.22 24.67
CA THR A 219 -6.37 -42.17 23.55
C THR A 219 -7.46 -41.92 22.51
N LEU A 220 -7.19 -42.24 21.23
CA LEU A 220 -8.14 -42.09 20.12
C LEU A 220 -9.46 -42.82 20.38
N GLU A 221 -9.39 -43.97 21.05
CA GLU A 221 -10.57 -44.75 21.47
C GLU A 221 -11.35 -44.05 22.59
N ARG A 222 -10.67 -43.46 23.58
CA ARG A 222 -11.33 -42.70 24.65
C ARG A 222 -11.93 -41.39 24.14
N PHE A 223 -11.33 -40.78 23.11
CA PHE A 223 -11.87 -39.61 22.40
C PHE A 223 -13.14 -39.96 21.59
N LYS A 224 -13.14 -41.08 20.86
CA LYS A 224 -14.33 -41.60 20.17
C LYS A 224 -15.46 -42.00 21.14
N LYS A 225 -15.10 -42.48 22.33
CA LYS A 225 -16.02 -42.86 23.41
C LYS A 225 -16.60 -41.64 24.15
N LEU A 226 -15.82 -40.57 24.33
CA LEU A 226 -16.25 -39.30 24.94
C LEU A 226 -17.22 -38.50 24.06
N PHE A 227 -17.06 -38.58 22.74
CA PHE A 227 -17.86 -37.80 21.78
C PHE A 227 -18.85 -38.63 20.95
N GLY A 228 -19.11 -39.88 21.35
CA GLY A 228 -20.22 -40.69 20.85
C GLY A 228 -20.24 -40.84 19.33
N ALA A 229 -19.31 -41.62 18.77
CA ALA A 229 -19.26 -41.91 17.33
C ALA A 229 -20.50 -42.68 16.77
N GLY A 230 -21.58 -42.83 17.54
CA GLY A 230 -22.86 -43.40 17.13
C GLY A 230 -24.09 -42.75 17.76
N ASP A 231 -23.98 -41.59 18.41
CA ASP A 231 -25.10 -40.95 19.11
C ASP A 231 -26.06 -40.27 18.09
N PRO A 232 -27.32 -40.72 17.94
CA PRO A 232 -28.28 -40.13 16.99
C PRO A 232 -28.64 -38.68 17.30
N ASP A 233 -28.43 -38.25 18.56
CA ASP A 233 -28.89 -36.98 19.12
C ASP A 233 -27.83 -35.86 19.17
N TRP A 234 -26.73 -35.98 18.40
CA TRP A 234 -25.65 -34.99 18.37
C TRP A 234 -26.14 -33.56 18.03
N LYS A 235 -27.21 -33.42 17.24
CA LYS A 235 -27.84 -32.15 16.90
C LYS A 235 -28.38 -31.40 18.12
N ARG A 236 -28.85 -32.10 19.16
CA ARG A 236 -29.37 -31.47 20.39
C ARG A 236 -28.25 -30.98 21.33
N LYS A 237 -27.04 -31.56 21.23
CA LYS A 237 -25.90 -31.26 22.12
C LYS A 237 -24.99 -30.13 21.61
N HIS A 238 -25.07 -29.79 20.33
CA HIS A 238 -24.15 -28.83 19.68
C HIS A 238 -24.25 -27.39 20.22
N GLU A 239 -25.42 -26.96 20.71
CA GLU A 239 -25.64 -25.60 21.25
C GLU A 239 -24.82 -25.30 22.51
N ARG A 240 -24.36 -26.34 23.23
CA ARG A 240 -23.52 -26.21 24.43
C ARG A 240 -22.03 -26.36 24.18
N TRP A 241 -21.59 -26.57 22.95
CA TRP A 241 -20.17 -26.79 22.67
C TRP A 241 -19.40 -25.49 22.55
N SER A 242 -18.21 -25.45 23.16
CA SER A 242 -17.25 -24.40 22.86
C SER A 242 -16.77 -24.53 21.39
N ARG A 243 -16.42 -23.40 20.78
CA ARG A 243 -15.98 -23.33 19.36
C ARG A 243 -14.80 -24.26 19.05
N LEU A 244 -13.94 -24.50 20.04
CA LEU A 244 -12.83 -25.45 19.94
C LEU A 244 -13.31 -26.90 19.89
N HIS A 245 -14.29 -27.28 20.72
CA HIS A 245 -14.90 -28.63 20.71
C HIS A 245 -15.61 -28.93 19.40
N PHE A 246 -16.37 -27.96 18.89
CA PHE A 246 -17.04 -28.12 17.60
C PHE A 246 -16.04 -28.30 16.45
N ASN A 247 -14.98 -27.50 16.40
CA ASN A 247 -13.94 -27.64 15.37
C ASN A 247 -13.21 -28.98 15.46
N LEU A 248 -12.92 -29.49 16.66
CA LEU A 248 -12.31 -30.81 16.83
C LEU A 248 -13.26 -31.95 16.40
N TRP A 249 -14.54 -31.85 16.74
CA TRP A 249 -15.54 -32.84 16.31
C TRP A 249 -15.79 -32.81 14.81
N ALA A 250 -15.85 -31.63 14.19
CA ALA A 250 -16.01 -31.45 12.75
C ALA A 250 -14.80 -31.97 11.97
N TYR A 251 -13.59 -31.81 12.52
CA TYR A 251 -12.36 -32.41 11.96
C TYR A 251 -12.38 -33.95 12.02
N ALA A 252 -12.97 -34.52 13.08
CA ALA A 252 -13.11 -35.97 13.25
C ALA A 252 -14.27 -36.59 12.44
N ASN A 253 -15.28 -35.80 12.05
CA ASN A 253 -16.47 -36.25 11.34
C ASN A 253 -16.81 -35.36 10.12
N PRO A 254 -15.96 -35.34 9.08
CA PRO A 254 -16.11 -34.41 7.95
C PRO A 254 -17.39 -34.62 7.12
N SER A 255 -18.01 -35.81 7.17
CA SER A 255 -19.28 -36.10 6.49
C SER A 255 -20.53 -35.65 7.25
N LYS A 256 -20.42 -35.39 8.57
CA LYS A 256 -21.54 -34.98 9.44
C LYS A 256 -21.42 -33.52 9.90
N ALA A 257 -20.29 -32.86 9.63
CA ALA A 257 -20.08 -31.47 9.97
C ALA A 257 -21.03 -30.55 9.19
N PRO A 258 -21.69 -29.57 9.82
CA PRO A 258 -22.38 -28.50 9.12
C PRO A 258 -21.44 -27.80 8.14
N PRO A 259 -21.93 -27.30 7.00
CA PRO A 259 -21.15 -26.43 6.14
C PRO A 259 -20.58 -25.28 6.99
N PRO A 260 -19.29 -24.92 6.90
CA PRO A 260 -18.73 -23.84 7.70
C PRO A 260 -19.57 -22.56 7.57
N ASP A 261 -19.78 -21.84 8.68
CA ASP A 261 -20.70 -20.70 8.87
C ASP A 261 -20.67 -19.57 7.81
N PHE A 262 -19.71 -19.55 6.88
CA PHE A 262 -19.69 -18.65 5.74
C PHE A 262 -20.49 -19.18 4.53
N LEU A 263 -20.94 -20.43 4.57
CA LEU A 263 -21.71 -21.12 3.52
C LEU A 263 -23.22 -21.11 3.78
N LEU A 264 -23.66 -20.83 5.01
CA LEU A 264 -25.07 -20.59 5.28
C LEU A 264 -25.40 -19.14 4.90
N PRO A 265 -26.45 -18.90 4.10
CA PRO A 265 -26.91 -17.55 3.81
C PRO A 265 -27.32 -16.88 5.13
N LYS A 266 -26.42 -16.07 5.70
CA LYS A 266 -26.69 -15.33 6.92
C LYS A 266 -27.62 -14.18 6.60
N GLU A 267 -28.72 -14.11 7.34
CA GLU A 267 -29.61 -12.96 7.32
C GLU A 267 -28.83 -11.73 7.73
N ARG A 268 -28.81 -10.73 6.84
CA ARG A 268 -28.09 -9.48 7.04
C ARG A 268 -28.86 -8.33 6.41
N ALA A 269 -28.42 -7.12 6.73
CA ALA A 269 -28.91 -5.94 6.04
C ALA A 269 -28.62 -6.06 4.52
N PRO A 270 -29.54 -5.59 3.66
CA PRO A 270 -29.38 -5.69 2.22
C PRO A 270 -28.11 -4.97 1.74
N PRO A 271 -27.32 -5.58 0.83
CA PRO A 271 -26.23 -4.88 0.16
C PRO A 271 -26.80 -3.76 -0.73
N ALA A 272 -25.93 -2.84 -1.15
CA ALA A 272 -26.31 -1.82 -2.14
C ALA A 272 -26.93 -2.48 -3.38
N ARG A 273 -27.98 -1.88 -3.95
CA ARG A 273 -28.68 -2.55 -5.06
C ARG A 273 -27.78 -2.62 -6.31
N PRO A 274 -27.94 -3.65 -7.17
CA PRO A 274 -27.18 -3.78 -8.41
C PRO A 274 -27.27 -2.52 -9.27
N ILE A 275 -26.21 -2.27 -10.03
CA ILE A 275 -26.14 -1.20 -11.02
C ILE A 275 -26.50 -1.80 -12.38
N PRO A 276 -27.44 -1.22 -13.14
CA PRO A 276 -27.76 -1.68 -14.49
C PRO A 276 -26.51 -1.70 -15.37
N LEU A 277 -26.32 -2.80 -16.10
CA LEU A 277 -25.19 -2.96 -16.99
C LEU A 277 -25.36 -2.09 -18.25
N GLU A 278 -24.50 -1.08 -18.40
CA GLU A 278 -24.40 -0.30 -19.62
C GLU A 278 -22.93 -0.09 -20.00
N LEU A 279 -22.50 -0.57 -21.16
CA LEU A 279 -21.12 -0.45 -21.64
C LEU A 279 -20.91 0.84 -22.45
N PRO A 280 -19.71 1.45 -22.42
CA PRO A 280 -19.40 2.64 -23.20
C PRO A 280 -19.47 2.33 -24.70
N ARG A 281 -20.16 3.17 -25.47
CA ARG A 281 -20.30 3.02 -26.94
C ARG A 281 -20.05 4.34 -27.67
N TYR A 282 -19.02 5.07 -27.25
CA TYR A 282 -18.67 6.34 -27.87
C TYR A 282 -17.97 6.14 -29.22
N SER A 283 -18.43 6.87 -30.24
CA SER A 283 -17.79 6.93 -31.55
C SER A 283 -17.59 8.41 -31.92
N PRO A 284 -16.35 8.88 -32.11
CA PRO A 284 -16.10 10.27 -32.47
C PRO A 284 -16.61 10.58 -33.88
N ASN A 285 -17.05 11.83 -34.08
CA ASN A 285 -17.42 12.32 -35.40
C ASN A 285 -16.25 12.19 -36.40
N PRO A 286 -16.52 11.85 -37.68
CA PRO A 286 -15.49 11.68 -38.68
C PRO A 286 -14.68 12.98 -38.85
N PRO A 287 -13.36 12.88 -39.08
CA PRO A 287 -12.52 14.06 -39.21
C PRO A 287 -12.93 14.86 -40.46
N PRO A 288 -13.09 16.20 -40.37
CA PRO A 288 -13.59 17.01 -41.48
C PRO A 288 -12.60 17.16 -42.65
N ALA A 289 -11.32 16.79 -42.48
CA ALA A 289 -10.29 16.79 -43.51
C ALA A 289 -9.08 15.94 -43.05
N PRO A 290 -8.10 15.60 -43.91
CA PRO A 290 -6.87 14.90 -43.51
C PRO A 290 -6.02 15.70 -42.50
N LEU A 291 -5.07 15.01 -41.86
CA LEU A 291 -4.19 15.59 -40.83
C LEU A 291 -3.31 16.70 -41.43
N SER A 292 -3.46 17.95 -40.97
CA SER A 292 -2.64 19.10 -41.37
C SER A 292 -1.80 19.64 -40.21
N GLU A 293 -0.70 20.34 -40.50
CA GLU A 293 0.16 20.90 -39.45
C GLU A 293 -0.59 21.92 -38.55
N GLU A 294 -1.49 22.70 -39.14
CA GLU A 294 -2.34 23.63 -38.40
C GLU A 294 -3.28 22.90 -37.42
N ARG A 295 -3.86 21.78 -37.85
CA ARG A 295 -4.70 20.94 -36.99
C ARG A 295 -3.91 20.39 -35.81
N MET A 296 -2.63 20.09 -36.02
CA MET A 296 -1.74 19.67 -34.94
C MET A 296 -1.36 20.79 -33.97
N ARG A 297 -1.22 22.04 -34.45
CA ARG A 297 -1.09 23.21 -33.57
C ARG A 297 -2.35 23.42 -32.73
N ARG A 298 -3.54 23.19 -33.31
CA ARG A 298 -4.81 23.20 -32.57
C ARG A 298 -4.87 22.06 -31.55
N LEU A 299 -4.49 20.82 -31.92
CA LEU A 299 -4.40 19.68 -30.99
C LEU A 299 -3.57 20.03 -29.76
N ARG A 300 -2.38 20.61 -29.98
CA ARG A 300 -1.49 21.08 -28.91
C ARG A 300 -2.21 22.03 -27.94
N LYS A 301 -2.94 23.01 -28.48
CA LYS A 301 -3.72 23.99 -27.69
C LYS A 301 -4.88 23.34 -26.92
N HIS A 302 -5.56 22.37 -27.52
CA HIS A 302 -6.66 21.64 -26.87
C HIS A 302 -6.14 20.72 -25.76
N VAL A 303 -5.04 19.99 -25.96
CA VAL A 303 -4.42 19.15 -24.92
C VAL A 303 -3.94 19.99 -23.72
N LEU A 304 -3.40 21.20 -23.95
CA LEU A 304 -3.02 22.11 -22.85
C LEU A 304 -4.20 22.61 -22.01
N ARG A 305 -5.40 22.63 -22.59
CA ARG A 305 -6.61 23.10 -21.90
C ARG A 305 -7.24 22.02 -21.02
N LEU A 306 -6.88 20.75 -21.23
CA LEU A 306 -7.39 19.63 -20.43
C LEU A 306 -6.91 19.77 -18.97
N LYS A 307 -7.84 20.12 -18.08
CA LYS A 307 -7.60 20.16 -16.62
C LYS A 307 -8.48 19.17 -15.88
N ARG A 308 -9.68 18.92 -16.41
CA ARG A 308 -10.69 18.01 -15.86
C ARG A 308 -11.10 16.99 -16.91
N PRO A 309 -11.61 15.81 -16.50
CA PRO A 309 -12.10 14.82 -17.44
C PRO A 309 -13.22 15.32 -18.37
N THR A 310 -14.08 16.20 -17.85
CA THR A 310 -15.18 16.83 -18.58
C THR A 310 -14.73 17.78 -19.70
N ASP A 311 -13.46 18.13 -19.77
CA ASP A 311 -12.94 19.05 -20.80
C ASP A 311 -12.68 18.31 -22.15
N VAL A 312 -12.78 16.97 -22.16
CA VAL A 312 -12.70 16.15 -23.38
C VAL A 312 -13.98 16.32 -24.19
N SER A 313 -13.85 16.58 -25.50
CA SER A 313 -14.97 16.83 -26.41
C SER A 313 -14.68 16.27 -27.81
N ASP A 314 -15.72 16.09 -28.62
CA ASP A 314 -15.61 15.68 -30.03
C ASP A 314 -14.61 16.51 -30.85
N SER A 315 -14.51 17.81 -30.55
CA SER A 315 -13.55 18.72 -31.19
C SER A 315 -12.10 18.28 -30.99
N LEU A 316 -11.78 17.70 -29.83
CA LEU A 316 -10.45 17.15 -29.55
C LEU A 316 -10.18 15.90 -30.41
N PHE A 317 -11.16 15.00 -30.54
CA PHE A 317 -10.99 13.77 -31.32
C PHE A 317 -10.89 14.03 -32.81
N ALA A 318 -11.58 15.05 -33.33
CA ALA A 318 -11.41 15.50 -34.72
C ALA A 318 -9.96 15.92 -35.04
N HIS A 319 -9.20 16.36 -34.03
CA HIS A 319 -7.78 16.69 -34.16
C HIS A 319 -6.85 15.47 -34.09
N PHE A 320 -7.25 14.40 -33.42
CA PHE A 320 -6.51 13.12 -33.42
C PHE A 320 -6.69 12.34 -34.72
N ASN A 321 -7.63 12.73 -35.59
CA ASN A 321 -7.90 12.09 -36.88
C ASN A 321 -8.17 10.57 -36.76
N VAL A 322 -8.94 10.19 -35.74
CA VAL A 322 -9.28 8.80 -35.45
C VAL A 322 -10.62 8.46 -36.08
N ARG A 323 -10.68 7.32 -36.75
CA ARG A 323 -11.93 6.71 -37.23
C ARG A 323 -12.14 5.41 -36.46
N VAL A 324 -13.28 5.28 -35.82
CA VAL A 324 -13.62 4.09 -35.02
C VAL A 324 -14.58 3.21 -35.82
N GLN A 325 -14.28 1.93 -35.88
CA GLN A 325 -15.18 0.88 -36.35
C GLN A 325 -15.63 0.10 -35.11
N THR A 326 -16.93 -0.11 -34.97
CA THR A 326 -17.53 -0.83 -33.84
C THR A 326 -18.07 -2.18 -34.31
N ASN A 327 -18.13 -3.15 -33.41
CA ASN A 327 -18.67 -4.50 -33.68
C ASN A 327 -17.97 -5.26 -34.82
N VAL A 328 -16.66 -5.10 -34.95
CA VAL A 328 -15.84 -5.87 -35.91
C VAL A 328 -15.62 -7.29 -35.37
N PRO A 329 -15.83 -8.36 -36.16
CA PRO A 329 -15.60 -9.73 -35.71
C PRO A 329 -14.10 -9.96 -35.45
N LEU A 330 -13.78 -10.86 -34.51
CA LEU A 330 -12.38 -11.09 -34.08
C LEU A 330 -11.49 -11.66 -35.19
N GLU A 331 -12.08 -12.32 -36.19
CA GLU A 331 -11.37 -12.85 -37.37
C GLU A 331 -10.69 -11.72 -38.18
N ASP A 332 -11.34 -10.57 -38.29
CA ASP A 332 -10.83 -9.39 -39.01
C ASP A 332 -9.73 -8.63 -38.24
N PHE A 333 -9.47 -9.00 -36.99
CA PHE A 333 -8.41 -8.38 -36.19
C PHE A 333 -7.02 -8.88 -36.61
N VAL A 334 -6.92 -10.02 -37.29
CA VAL A 334 -5.66 -10.62 -37.72
C VAL A 334 -5.37 -10.29 -39.18
N PRO A 335 -4.16 -9.80 -39.54
CA PRO A 335 -3.85 -9.38 -40.91
C PRO A 335 -3.61 -10.51 -41.92
N ARG A 336 -3.59 -11.79 -41.49
CA ARG A 336 -3.30 -12.94 -42.35
C ARG A 336 -4.48 -13.92 -42.34
N ASP A 337 -4.98 -14.26 -43.52
CA ASP A 337 -6.11 -15.18 -43.70
C ASP A 337 -5.87 -16.57 -43.09
N GLN A 338 -4.60 -16.99 -43.00
CA GLN A 338 -4.19 -18.26 -42.39
C GLN A 338 -4.66 -18.45 -40.93
N PHE A 339 -4.95 -17.37 -40.20
CA PHE A 339 -5.42 -17.43 -38.80
C PHE A 339 -6.91 -17.15 -38.63
N GLN A 340 -7.69 -17.10 -39.73
CA GLN A 340 -9.16 -16.96 -39.65
C GLN A 340 -9.82 -18.27 -39.20
N GLN A 341 -9.23 -19.43 -39.52
CA GLN A 341 -9.78 -20.75 -39.21
C GLN A 341 -8.71 -21.67 -38.60
N ARG A 342 -9.17 -22.69 -37.86
CA ARG A 342 -8.29 -23.70 -37.23
C ARG A 342 -7.56 -24.54 -38.28
N PRO A 343 -6.36 -25.08 -37.98
CA PRO A 343 -5.72 -25.14 -36.66
C PRO A 343 -4.85 -23.91 -36.32
N PHE A 344 -4.89 -23.49 -35.05
CA PHE A 344 -4.04 -22.42 -34.54
C PHE A 344 -2.72 -22.94 -33.95
N LEU A 345 -1.81 -22.01 -33.62
CA LEU A 345 -0.62 -22.36 -32.83
C LEU A 345 -1.04 -22.84 -31.44
N PHE A 346 -0.50 -23.99 -31.00
CA PHE A 346 -0.83 -24.62 -29.70
C PHE A 346 -2.31 -25.04 -29.56
N ASP A 347 -2.96 -25.48 -30.65
CA ASP A 347 -4.39 -25.83 -30.68
C ASP A 347 -4.79 -26.92 -29.68
N ALA A 348 -3.90 -27.90 -29.41
CA ALA A 348 -4.15 -28.97 -28.43
C ALA A 348 -4.30 -28.43 -27.01
N GLU A 349 -3.49 -27.46 -26.63
CA GLU A 349 -3.60 -26.81 -25.31
C GLU A 349 -4.74 -25.82 -25.25
N LEU A 350 -5.04 -25.14 -26.36
CA LEU A 350 -6.25 -24.34 -26.47
C LEU A 350 -7.51 -25.20 -26.26
N ALA A 351 -7.59 -26.38 -26.87
CA ALA A 351 -8.70 -27.31 -26.66
C ALA A 351 -8.83 -27.74 -25.18
N SER A 352 -7.71 -27.98 -24.50
CA SER A 352 -7.71 -28.29 -23.06
C SER A 352 -8.20 -27.12 -22.20
N ILE A 353 -7.79 -25.89 -22.53
CA ILE A 353 -8.25 -24.68 -21.84
C ILE A 353 -9.74 -24.44 -22.08
N LEU A 354 -10.22 -24.63 -23.31
CA LEU A 354 -11.64 -24.51 -23.66
C LEU A 354 -12.49 -25.53 -22.90
N GLN A 355 -12.05 -26.78 -22.83
CA GLN A 355 -12.71 -27.82 -22.05
C GLN A 355 -12.80 -27.47 -20.54
N GLU A 356 -11.78 -26.83 -19.98
CA GLU A 356 -11.85 -26.33 -18.60
C GLU A 356 -12.80 -25.15 -18.44
N LEU A 357 -12.90 -24.27 -19.45
CA LEU A 357 -13.79 -23.11 -19.43
C LEU A 357 -15.28 -23.48 -19.64
N ASP A 358 -15.56 -24.64 -20.25
CA ASP A 358 -16.90 -25.21 -20.35
C ASP A 358 -17.46 -25.67 -18.98
N VAL A 359 -16.61 -25.75 -17.94
CA VAL A 359 -17.05 -26.06 -16.58
C VAL A 359 -17.89 -24.91 -16.03
N GLY A 360 -19.14 -25.20 -15.68
CA GLY A 360 -20.06 -24.21 -15.10
C GLY A 360 -19.52 -23.56 -13.82
N ASN A 361 -19.81 -22.25 -13.67
CA ASN A 361 -19.27 -21.40 -12.59
C ASN A 361 -19.46 -22.00 -11.19
N GLU A 362 -20.63 -22.56 -10.88
CA GLU A 362 -20.89 -23.18 -9.57
C GLU A 362 -19.95 -24.36 -9.27
N HIS A 363 -19.71 -25.23 -10.25
CA HIS A 363 -18.79 -26.37 -10.08
C HIS A 363 -17.35 -25.89 -9.91
N ALA A 364 -16.94 -24.89 -10.70
CA ALA A 364 -15.61 -24.32 -10.62
C ALA A 364 -15.36 -23.58 -9.29
N PHE A 365 -16.33 -22.79 -8.81
CA PHE A 365 -16.24 -22.09 -7.52
C PHE A 365 -16.17 -23.07 -6.36
N ARG A 366 -16.95 -24.16 -6.38
CA ARG A 366 -16.87 -25.23 -5.39
C ARG A 366 -15.49 -25.87 -5.37
N GLU A 367 -14.89 -26.11 -6.52
CA GLU A 367 -13.55 -26.67 -6.61
C GLU A 367 -12.47 -25.74 -6.03
N VAL A 368 -12.53 -24.46 -6.39
CA VAL A 368 -11.58 -23.46 -5.91
C VAL A 368 -11.69 -23.27 -4.40
N LEU A 369 -12.92 -23.15 -3.88
CA LEU A 369 -13.21 -22.99 -2.46
C LEU A 369 -13.06 -24.30 -1.66
N ARG A 370 -12.70 -25.41 -2.33
CA ARG A 370 -12.56 -26.76 -1.75
C ARG A 370 -13.84 -27.25 -1.05
N MET A 371 -14.99 -26.90 -1.62
CA MET A 371 -16.30 -27.41 -1.22
C MET A 371 -16.55 -28.80 -1.83
N PRO A 372 -17.40 -29.64 -1.22
CA PRO A 372 -17.81 -30.91 -1.82
C PRO A 372 -18.47 -30.65 -3.19
N PRO A 373 -18.36 -31.55 -4.18
CA PRO A 373 -19.04 -31.38 -5.46
C PRO A 373 -20.57 -31.39 -5.28
N VAL A 374 -21.30 -30.92 -6.31
CA VAL A 374 -22.77 -31.03 -6.34
C VAL A 374 -23.15 -32.50 -6.43
N GLU A 375 -24.23 -32.90 -5.76
CA GLU A 375 -24.70 -34.29 -5.70
C GLU A 375 -24.83 -34.88 -7.13
N GLY A 376 -24.21 -36.05 -7.34
CA GLY A 376 -24.23 -36.75 -8.63
C GLY A 376 -23.21 -36.29 -9.69
N ARG A 377 -22.40 -35.25 -9.44
CA ARG A 377 -21.33 -34.81 -10.36
C ARG A 377 -19.93 -35.05 -9.80
N SER A 378 -19.00 -35.39 -10.68
CA SER A 378 -17.58 -35.55 -10.32
C SER A 378 -16.88 -34.19 -10.17
N LYS A 379 -15.78 -34.19 -9.43
CA LYS A 379 -14.96 -33.02 -9.15
C LYS A 379 -14.25 -32.54 -10.44
N PRO A 380 -14.48 -31.30 -10.92
CA PRO A 380 -13.83 -30.83 -12.15
C PRO A 380 -12.32 -30.62 -11.94
N ARG A 381 -11.51 -30.97 -12.95
CA ARG A 381 -10.06 -30.80 -12.91
C ARG A 381 -9.68 -29.48 -13.58
N LEU A 382 -9.33 -28.47 -12.78
CA LEU A 382 -8.89 -27.16 -13.26
C LEU A 382 -7.35 -27.04 -13.15
N ALA A 383 -6.63 -27.19 -14.26
CA ALA A 383 -5.18 -27.05 -14.32
C ALA A 383 -4.75 -25.63 -14.75
N TYR A 384 -5.39 -25.07 -15.79
CA TYR A 384 -5.04 -23.76 -16.35
C TYR A 384 -5.90 -22.63 -15.78
N SER A 385 -7.20 -22.87 -15.58
CA SER A 385 -8.22 -21.87 -15.27
C SER A 385 -8.47 -21.65 -13.77
N ARG A 386 -7.84 -22.44 -12.89
CA ARG A 386 -8.08 -22.39 -11.43
C ARG A 386 -7.95 -20.99 -10.82
N ASN A 387 -6.88 -20.27 -11.14
CA ASN A 387 -6.64 -18.92 -10.61
C ASN A 387 -7.62 -17.90 -11.19
N PHE A 388 -8.09 -18.12 -12.42
CA PHE A 388 -9.12 -17.31 -13.05
C PHE A 388 -10.45 -17.48 -12.32
N TYR A 389 -10.92 -18.71 -12.11
CA TYR A 389 -12.15 -18.98 -11.37
C TYR A 389 -12.10 -18.52 -9.91
N ALA A 390 -10.93 -18.52 -9.27
CA ALA A 390 -10.75 -17.93 -7.95
C ALA A 390 -10.98 -16.41 -7.93
N ALA A 391 -10.39 -15.71 -8.89
CA ALA A 391 -10.61 -14.26 -9.00
C ALA A 391 -12.04 -13.93 -9.47
N LEU A 392 -12.65 -14.80 -10.28
CA LEU A 392 -14.03 -14.66 -10.74
C LEU A 392 -15.04 -14.86 -9.59
N GLU A 393 -14.81 -15.81 -8.68
CA GLU A 393 -15.63 -16.00 -7.47
C GLU A 393 -15.54 -14.79 -6.54
N ASP A 394 -14.36 -14.22 -6.35
CA ASP A 394 -14.22 -12.99 -5.57
C ASP A 394 -14.95 -11.80 -6.24
N LEU A 395 -14.99 -11.75 -7.57
CA LEU A 395 -15.70 -10.73 -8.34
C LEU A 395 -17.23 -10.94 -8.33
N SER A 396 -17.71 -12.19 -8.38
CA SER A 396 -19.15 -12.51 -8.39
C SER A 396 -19.86 -12.02 -7.15
N ARG A 397 -19.18 -11.93 -6.00
CA ARG A 397 -19.69 -11.34 -4.75
C ARG A 397 -20.15 -9.88 -4.87
N TYR A 398 -19.87 -9.18 -5.96
CA TYR A 398 -20.29 -7.78 -6.16
C TYR A 398 -21.25 -7.60 -7.33
N TRP A 399 -21.30 -8.57 -8.24
CA TRP A 399 -22.01 -8.43 -9.52
C TRP A 399 -23.14 -9.45 -9.72
N ASP A 400 -23.00 -10.68 -9.24
CA ASP A 400 -23.97 -11.76 -9.48
C ASP A 400 -25.19 -11.62 -8.56
N ASP A 401 -26.31 -11.16 -9.13
CA ASP A 401 -27.60 -10.97 -8.45
C ASP A 401 -28.56 -12.16 -8.58
N SER A 402 -28.16 -13.24 -9.26
CA SER A 402 -29.01 -14.41 -9.51
C SER A 402 -29.47 -15.14 -8.23
N LYS A 403 -28.75 -14.93 -7.12
CA LYS A 403 -29.00 -15.56 -5.80
C LYS A 403 -29.40 -14.56 -4.72
N ASP A 404 -29.90 -13.38 -5.12
CA ASP A 404 -30.36 -12.35 -4.19
C ASP A 404 -31.80 -12.59 -3.77
N GLU A 405 -32.03 -12.86 -2.48
CA GLU A 405 -33.36 -12.98 -1.89
C GLU A 405 -33.57 -11.82 -0.88
N TYR A 406 -34.57 -10.98 -1.13
CA TYR A 406 -34.98 -9.89 -0.24
C TYR A 406 -36.31 -10.24 0.42
N PHE A 407 -36.41 -10.06 1.74
CA PHE A 407 -37.63 -10.34 2.49
C PHE A 407 -37.83 -9.31 3.61
N GLU A 408 -39.06 -9.15 4.08
CA GLU A 408 -39.41 -8.22 5.16
C GLU A 408 -39.63 -9.00 6.46
N VAL A 409 -39.07 -8.51 7.56
CA VAL A 409 -39.32 -9.04 8.90
C VAL A 409 -40.01 -7.96 9.74
N GLU A 410 -41.12 -8.33 10.37
CA GLU A 410 -41.83 -7.45 11.32
C GLU A 410 -41.04 -7.40 12.63
N GLY A 411 -40.76 -6.20 13.15
CA GLY A 411 -40.02 -6.05 14.39
C GLY A 411 -40.91 -6.32 15.60
N GLU A 412 -40.56 -7.30 16.43
CA GLU A 412 -41.20 -7.50 17.75
C GLU A 412 -40.93 -6.30 18.68
N THR A 413 -41.98 -5.83 19.36
CA THR A 413 -41.88 -4.88 20.47
C THR A 413 -41.22 -5.57 21.67
N PRO A 414 -40.20 -4.97 22.31
CA PRO A 414 -39.51 -5.63 23.42
C PRO A 414 -40.36 -5.58 24.70
N GLU A 415 -40.90 -6.72 25.12
CA GLU A 415 -41.42 -6.91 26.48
C GLU A 415 -40.28 -7.38 27.42
N GLN A 416 -40.19 -6.72 28.57
CA GLN A 416 -39.24 -6.99 29.66
C GLN A 416 -39.88 -7.93 30.68
N ASP A 417 -39.15 -8.96 31.14
CA ASP A 417 -38.87 -9.26 32.57
C ASP A 417 -38.14 -10.61 32.68
N ASN A 418 -36.90 -10.71 33.20
CA ASN A 418 -36.40 -10.58 34.58
C ASN A 418 -36.60 -11.82 35.48
N SER A 419 -35.55 -12.65 35.58
CA SER A 419 -34.95 -13.14 36.84
C SER A 419 -33.75 -14.04 36.50
N ASN A 420 -32.53 -13.51 36.63
CA ASN A 420 -31.60 -13.70 37.76
C ASN A 420 -30.80 -15.02 37.71
N GLU A 421 -29.67 -14.98 37.00
CA GLU A 421 -28.40 -15.42 37.55
C GLU A 421 -27.25 -14.54 37.03
N THR A 422 -26.40 -14.16 37.97
CA THR A 422 -25.62 -12.93 37.99
C THR A 422 -24.15 -13.18 37.71
N SER A 423 -23.60 -12.41 36.77
CA SER A 423 -22.22 -11.93 36.84
C SER A 423 -22.14 -10.49 36.34
N THR A 424 -22.67 -9.59 37.15
CA THR A 424 -22.24 -8.18 37.31
C THR A 424 -20.96 -8.18 38.19
N SER A 425 -20.02 -7.24 38.16
CA SER A 425 -19.96 -5.90 37.62
C SER A 425 -18.50 -5.39 37.62
N GLY A 426 -18.29 -4.27 36.94
CA GLY A 426 -17.53 -3.16 37.52
C GLY A 426 -16.98 -2.21 36.45
N HIS A 427 -17.22 -0.90 36.47
CA HIS A 427 -18.13 -0.05 37.25
C HIS A 427 -18.08 1.34 36.60
N GLU A 428 -19.11 2.12 36.87
CA GLU A 428 -19.31 3.52 36.50
C GLU A 428 -18.47 4.48 37.38
N THR A 429 -18.65 5.77 37.14
CA THR A 429 -19.03 6.65 38.25
C THR A 429 -20.01 7.71 37.71
N GLU A 430 -21.20 7.73 38.31
CA GLU A 430 -22.23 8.75 38.15
C GLU A 430 -21.82 10.09 38.80
N THR A 431 -22.51 11.14 38.38
CA THR A 431 -22.66 12.41 39.10
C THR A 431 -23.97 12.44 39.89
N THR A 432 -23.95 12.89 41.14
CA THR A 432 -25.12 13.33 41.92
C THR A 432 -25.24 14.86 41.99
N THR A 433 -26.46 15.30 42.28
CA THR A 433 -27.15 16.60 42.11
C THR A 433 -26.81 17.73 43.12
N ALA A 434 -26.96 19.00 42.70
CA ALA A 434 -27.80 20.05 43.34
C ALA A 434 -27.71 21.46 42.65
N SER A 435 -28.89 22.02 42.32
CA SER A 435 -29.34 23.44 42.21
C SER A 435 -28.61 24.52 41.37
N GLY A 436 -29.38 25.18 40.49
CA GLY A 436 -29.12 26.56 40.01
C GLY A 436 -29.62 26.89 38.59
N ASN A 437 -30.71 27.65 38.50
CA ASN A 437 -31.50 28.06 37.32
C ASN A 437 -30.83 28.88 36.18
N ASN A 438 -31.53 28.87 35.03
CA ASN A 438 -31.72 29.92 34.01
C ASN A 438 -30.81 30.03 32.75
N SER A 439 -31.44 29.73 31.60
CA SER A 439 -31.20 30.22 30.21
C SER A 439 -31.17 31.78 30.14
N PRO A 440 -30.82 32.47 29.00
CA PRO A 440 -30.94 32.02 27.60
C PRO A 440 -29.96 32.58 26.51
N SER A 441 -30.02 31.91 25.35
CA SER A 441 -30.11 32.44 23.96
C SER A 441 -29.02 33.31 23.25
N SER A 442 -29.13 33.25 21.90
CA SER A 442 -28.66 34.18 20.84
C SER A 442 -27.32 33.78 20.15
N LEU A 443 -27.11 33.71 18.82
CA LEU A 443 -27.83 34.03 17.57
C LEU A 443 -27.23 33.16 16.42
N LYS A 444 -28.02 32.45 15.59
CA LYS A 444 -28.59 32.83 14.27
C LYS A 444 -27.59 33.31 13.17
N ARG A 445 -27.42 32.45 12.14
CA ARG A 445 -27.68 32.58 10.66
C ARG A 445 -27.52 33.98 9.97
N PRO A 446 -27.25 34.10 8.65
CA PRO A 446 -28.13 33.53 7.61
C PRO A 446 -27.58 33.11 6.23
N SER A 447 -28.39 32.25 5.62
CA SER A 447 -28.57 31.94 4.20
C SER A 447 -29.48 32.99 3.53
N TYR A 448 -29.37 33.16 2.21
CA TYR A 448 -30.37 33.86 1.38
C TYR A 448 -30.99 32.86 0.40
N ASP A 449 -32.32 32.73 0.46
CA ASP A 449 -33.17 31.92 -0.42
C ASP A 449 -33.67 32.76 -1.62
N PRO A 450 -34.18 32.09 -2.67
CA PRO A 450 -35.42 32.52 -3.32
C PRO A 450 -36.49 31.39 -3.36
N PRO A 451 -37.76 31.70 -3.66
CA PRO A 451 -38.89 31.30 -2.83
C PRO A 451 -39.74 30.13 -3.37
N MET A 452 -40.45 29.51 -2.43
CA MET A 452 -41.50 28.52 -2.63
C MET A 452 -42.83 29.15 -3.09
N LEU A 453 -43.58 28.43 -3.91
CA LEU A 453 -45.04 28.49 -3.96
C LEU A 453 -45.59 27.19 -3.35
N ASN A 454 -46.38 27.36 -2.29
CA ASN A 454 -47.18 26.32 -1.64
C ASN A 454 -48.44 26.04 -2.46
N VAL A 455 -48.86 24.77 -2.52
CA VAL A 455 -50.27 24.39 -2.57
C VAL A 455 -50.48 23.23 -1.60
N ASP A 456 -51.48 23.39 -0.75
CA ASP A 456 -51.95 22.51 0.31
C ASP A 456 -52.49 21.16 -0.18
N ALA A 457 -52.33 20.11 0.63
CA ALA A 457 -53.22 18.95 0.66
C ALA A 457 -53.26 18.35 2.08
N PRO A 458 -54.41 17.85 2.57
CA PRO A 458 -54.74 17.81 3.99
C PRO A 458 -54.24 16.55 4.70
N ALA A 459 -54.22 16.67 6.03
CA ALA A 459 -53.92 15.62 6.99
C ALA A 459 -54.82 14.39 6.80
N ASP A 460 -54.22 13.20 6.88
CA ASP A 460 -54.94 11.99 7.25
C ASP A 460 -54.22 11.28 8.41
N ARG A 461 -54.95 11.13 9.50
CA ARG A 461 -54.58 10.37 10.69
C ARG A 461 -55.03 8.93 10.46
N SER A 462 -54.11 7.97 10.35
CA SER A 462 -54.28 6.59 10.86
C SER A 462 -53.06 5.72 10.56
N ASN A 463 -52.84 4.72 11.43
CA ASN A 463 -51.86 3.63 11.39
C ASN A 463 -50.41 3.90 11.78
N SER A 464 -50.12 3.63 13.05
CA SER A 464 -48.83 3.09 13.49
C SER A 464 -48.60 1.73 12.82
N ASN A 465 -47.98 1.71 11.64
CA ASN A 465 -47.49 0.48 11.05
C ASN A 465 -46.28 -0.04 11.84
N PRO A 466 -46.16 -1.35 12.10
CA PRO A 466 -44.95 -1.93 12.65
C PRO A 466 -43.78 -1.61 11.71
N THR A 467 -42.64 -1.15 12.25
CA THR A 467 -41.44 -0.87 11.45
C THR A 467 -40.93 -2.18 10.84
N ARG A 468 -41.35 -2.47 9.61
CA ARG A 468 -40.85 -3.58 8.80
C ARG A 468 -39.39 -3.32 8.45
N ARG A 469 -38.51 -4.28 8.77
CA ARG A 469 -37.09 -4.23 8.42
C ARG A 469 -36.84 -5.14 7.23
N GLN A 470 -36.33 -4.57 6.14
CA GLN A 470 -35.91 -5.34 4.98
C GLN A 470 -34.62 -6.09 5.31
N MET A 471 -34.63 -7.41 5.13
CA MET A 471 -33.51 -8.32 5.31
C MET A 471 -33.12 -8.95 3.96
N TYR A 472 -31.89 -9.43 3.91
CA TYR A 472 -31.29 -10.02 2.71
C TYR A 472 -30.64 -11.36 3.01
N ARG A 473 -30.85 -12.30 2.10
CA ARG A 473 -30.25 -13.62 2.06
C ARG A 473 -29.63 -13.81 0.68
N GLY A 474 -28.31 -14.05 0.62
CA GLY A 474 -27.62 -14.21 -0.66
C GLY A 474 -26.11 -14.03 -0.58
N HIS A 475 -25.44 -14.17 -1.72
CA HIS A 475 -23.98 -14.20 -1.83
C HIS A 475 -23.32 -12.82 -1.92
N ARG A 476 -24.04 -11.77 -2.33
CA ARG A 476 -23.45 -10.45 -2.61
C ARG A 476 -22.98 -9.70 -1.37
N LEU A 477 -21.77 -9.17 -1.39
CA LEU A 477 -21.22 -8.30 -0.33
C LEU A 477 -21.53 -6.82 -0.58
N GLY A 478 -21.72 -6.44 -1.84
CA GLY A 478 -21.97 -5.06 -2.28
C GLY A 478 -22.39 -5.02 -3.75
N ASN A 479 -22.41 -3.84 -4.33
CA ASN A 479 -22.64 -3.67 -5.77
C ASN A 479 -21.33 -3.50 -6.55
N SER A 480 -21.44 -3.43 -7.87
CA SER A 480 -20.32 -3.30 -8.79
C SER A 480 -19.41 -2.10 -8.54
N ALA A 481 -19.96 -0.95 -8.12
CA ALA A 481 -19.17 0.24 -7.79
C ALA A 481 -18.33 0.06 -6.51
N GLN A 482 -18.76 -0.83 -5.62
CA GLN A 482 -18.09 -1.15 -4.37
C GLN A 482 -17.04 -2.27 -4.52
N ALA A 483 -16.95 -2.89 -5.70
CA ALA A 483 -15.96 -3.92 -5.98
C ALA A 483 -14.54 -3.33 -5.92
N PRO A 484 -13.61 -3.91 -5.13
CA PRO A 484 -12.23 -3.44 -5.08
C PRO A 484 -11.56 -3.52 -6.47
N GLN A 485 -10.88 -2.45 -6.89
CA GLN A 485 -10.18 -2.40 -8.18
C GLN A 485 -9.16 -3.55 -8.32
N GLN A 486 -8.51 -3.96 -7.23
CA GLN A 486 -7.57 -5.09 -7.23
C GLN A 486 -8.23 -6.41 -7.64
N THR A 487 -9.50 -6.63 -7.27
CA THR A 487 -10.24 -7.83 -7.65
C THR A 487 -10.44 -7.86 -9.16
N GLN A 488 -10.86 -6.75 -9.76
CA GLN A 488 -11.02 -6.63 -11.22
C GLN A 488 -9.70 -6.86 -11.97
N VAL A 489 -8.62 -6.23 -11.49
CA VAL A 489 -7.28 -6.39 -12.08
C VAL A 489 -6.76 -7.82 -11.93
N SER A 490 -7.02 -8.48 -10.79
CA SER A 490 -6.66 -9.88 -10.55
C SER A 490 -7.38 -10.80 -11.53
N THR A 491 -8.68 -10.59 -11.76
CA THR A 491 -9.46 -11.36 -12.74
C THR A 491 -8.91 -11.17 -14.15
N ALA A 492 -8.64 -9.94 -14.58
CA ALA A 492 -8.05 -9.65 -15.88
C ALA A 492 -6.66 -10.28 -16.05
N ARG A 493 -5.81 -10.19 -15.02
CA ARG A 493 -4.47 -10.77 -15.01
C ARG A 493 -4.51 -12.30 -15.07
N ASN A 494 -5.38 -12.95 -14.30
CA ASN A 494 -5.48 -14.40 -14.31
C ASN A 494 -6.14 -14.92 -15.59
N PHE A 495 -7.09 -14.18 -16.18
CA PHE A 495 -7.65 -14.50 -17.49
C PHE A 495 -6.57 -14.44 -18.58
N THR A 496 -5.82 -13.34 -18.65
CA THR A 496 -4.75 -13.17 -19.64
C THR A 496 -3.59 -14.15 -19.46
N LYS A 497 -3.31 -14.59 -18.22
CA LYS A 497 -2.31 -15.64 -17.94
C LYS A 497 -2.59 -16.98 -18.61
N MET A 498 -3.87 -17.33 -18.83
CA MET A 498 -4.23 -18.61 -19.46
C MET A 498 -3.64 -18.74 -20.86
N PHE A 499 -3.64 -17.66 -21.66
CA PHE A 499 -3.06 -17.67 -23.00
C PHE A 499 -1.62 -17.15 -23.05
N THR A 500 -1.23 -16.17 -22.22
CA THR A 500 0.12 -15.54 -22.32
C THR A 500 1.26 -16.48 -21.92
N HIS A 501 1.05 -17.38 -20.95
CA HIS A 501 2.10 -18.30 -20.49
C HIS A 501 2.63 -19.20 -21.61
N LYS A 502 1.77 -19.62 -22.54
CA LYS A 502 2.16 -20.51 -23.65
C LYS A 502 3.03 -19.81 -24.69
N PHE A 503 2.82 -18.52 -24.93
CA PHE A 503 3.63 -17.72 -25.85
C PHE A 503 4.93 -17.17 -25.22
N ASN A 504 5.34 -17.70 -24.07
CA ASN A 504 6.48 -17.19 -23.29
C ASN A 504 6.36 -15.69 -22.98
N CYS A 505 5.12 -15.23 -22.73
CA CYS A 505 4.83 -13.85 -22.37
C CYS A 505 4.60 -13.74 -20.86
N ARG A 506 4.88 -12.55 -20.31
CA ARG A 506 4.61 -12.19 -18.92
C ARG A 506 3.96 -10.83 -18.84
N ASP A 507 3.10 -10.67 -17.84
CA ASP A 507 2.55 -9.39 -17.45
C ASP A 507 3.56 -8.58 -16.63
N PHE A 508 3.60 -7.27 -16.84
CA PHE A 508 4.37 -6.34 -16.02
C PHE A 508 3.63 -5.03 -15.85
N ASP A 509 3.78 -4.43 -14.68
CA ASP A 509 3.18 -3.14 -14.36
C ASP A 509 4.03 -2.02 -14.97
N PRO A 510 3.42 -1.06 -15.69
CA PRO A 510 4.14 0.08 -16.23
C PRO A 510 4.76 0.94 -15.13
N GLY A 511 5.96 1.45 -15.40
CA GLY A 511 6.59 2.40 -14.51
C GLY A 511 5.82 3.73 -14.49
N PRO A 512 5.77 4.47 -13.36
CA PRO A 512 5.12 5.79 -13.28
C PRO A 512 5.81 6.88 -14.13
N ARG A 513 6.84 6.51 -14.89
CA ARG A 513 7.70 7.35 -15.72
C ARG A 513 7.26 7.36 -17.19
N GLU A 514 6.36 6.46 -17.56
CA GLU A 514 5.88 6.35 -18.93
C GLU A 514 4.88 7.46 -19.21
N ARG A 515 5.21 8.30 -20.19
CA ARG A 515 4.41 9.47 -20.56
C ARG A 515 4.36 9.58 -22.07
N LEU A 516 3.19 9.86 -22.60
CA LEU A 516 3.03 10.26 -24.00
C LEU A 516 3.52 11.70 -24.13
N LYS A 517 4.55 11.92 -24.95
CA LYS A 517 4.97 13.26 -25.37
C LYS A 517 4.31 13.57 -26.71
N ILE A 518 3.75 14.77 -26.82
CA ILE A 518 3.30 15.40 -28.05
C ILE A 518 4.21 16.61 -28.26
N LYS A 519 5.28 16.48 -29.05
CA LYS A 519 6.33 17.50 -29.20
C LYS A 519 6.93 17.90 -27.84
N ASP A 520 6.71 19.13 -27.39
CA ASP A 520 7.19 19.65 -26.10
C ASP A 520 6.17 19.48 -24.96
N ILE A 521 5.00 18.89 -25.25
CA ILE A 521 3.94 18.70 -24.26
C ILE A 521 3.93 17.29 -23.76
N VAL A 522 3.93 17.15 -22.45
CA VAL A 522 3.65 15.89 -21.79
C VAL A 522 2.15 15.78 -21.61
N VAL A 523 1.54 14.78 -22.23
CA VAL A 523 0.11 14.50 -22.05
C VAL A 523 -0.11 14.13 -20.58
N PRO A 524 -1.14 14.71 -19.92
CA PRO A 524 -1.40 14.42 -18.52
C PRO A 524 -1.62 12.93 -18.26
N ALA A 525 -1.10 12.42 -17.14
CA ALA A 525 -1.15 11.00 -16.81
C ALA A 525 -2.58 10.42 -16.69
N HIS A 526 -3.57 11.24 -16.35
CA HIS A 526 -4.98 10.81 -16.25
C HIS A 526 -5.62 10.49 -17.61
N VAL A 527 -5.00 10.95 -18.71
CA VAL A 527 -5.43 10.69 -20.09
C VAL A 527 -4.79 9.39 -20.63
N LEU A 528 -3.80 8.85 -19.94
CA LEU A 528 -3.11 7.62 -20.30
C LEU A 528 -3.70 6.49 -19.47
N MET A 529 -4.29 5.48 -20.11
CA MET A 529 -4.88 4.39 -19.37
C MET A 529 -4.55 3.03 -19.97
N TYR A 530 -3.67 2.34 -19.26
CA TYR A 530 -3.55 0.90 -19.25
C TYR A 530 -3.02 0.51 -17.88
N THR A 531 -3.44 -0.65 -17.39
CA THR A 531 -3.17 -1.14 -16.04
C THR A 531 -1.88 -1.93 -15.99
N PHE A 532 -1.68 -2.82 -16.96
CA PHE A 532 -0.45 -3.60 -17.13
C PHE A 532 -0.23 -3.90 -18.60
N ASN A 533 1.00 -4.23 -18.97
CA ASN A 533 1.35 -4.65 -20.32
C ASN A 533 1.77 -6.12 -20.33
N ILE A 534 1.62 -6.76 -21.48
CA ILE A 534 2.08 -8.11 -21.75
C ILE A 534 3.29 -7.99 -22.66
N SER A 535 4.43 -8.52 -22.20
CA SER A 535 5.70 -8.54 -22.94
C SER A 535 6.23 -9.95 -23.05
N ARG A 536 7.05 -10.21 -24.07
CA ARG A 536 7.69 -11.50 -24.27
C ARG A 536 8.92 -11.60 -23.36
N VAL A 537 9.17 -12.77 -22.79
CA VAL A 537 10.44 -13.03 -22.11
C VAL A 537 11.50 -13.34 -23.18
N PRO A 538 12.70 -12.71 -23.13
CA PRO A 538 13.77 -13.01 -24.06
C PRO A 538 14.07 -14.51 -24.12
N SER A 539 14.38 -15.03 -25.31
CA SER A 539 14.81 -16.43 -25.46
C SER A 539 16.17 -16.68 -24.82
N ASP A 540 17.02 -15.65 -24.74
CA ASP A 540 18.32 -15.74 -24.08
C ASP A 540 18.15 -15.90 -22.56
N ARG A 541 18.67 -17.01 -22.04
CA ARG A 541 18.62 -17.35 -20.62
C ARG A 541 19.31 -16.30 -19.74
N THR A 542 20.33 -15.60 -20.24
CA THR A 542 21.05 -14.58 -19.47
C THR A 542 20.18 -13.34 -19.25
N LEU A 543 19.57 -12.82 -20.33
CA LEU A 543 18.63 -11.71 -20.30
C LEU A 543 17.36 -12.05 -19.50
N ALA A 544 16.86 -13.28 -19.63
CA ALA A 544 15.72 -13.79 -18.85
C ALA A 544 16.05 -13.88 -17.35
N LYS A 545 17.25 -14.37 -16.98
CA LYS A 545 17.72 -14.37 -15.57
C LYS A 545 17.88 -12.95 -15.02
N ALA A 546 18.31 -12.00 -15.85
CA ALA A 546 18.34 -10.57 -15.52
C ALA A 546 16.93 -9.93 -15.42
N ARG A 547 15.86 -10.70 -15.67
CA ARG A 547 14.46 -10.27 -15.66
C ARG A 547 14.15 -9.16 -16.65
N LEU A 548 14.83 -9.18 -17.80
CA LEU A 548 14.51 -8.30 -18.92
C LEU A 548 13.30 -8.84 -19.70
N LEU A 549 12.56 -7.94 -20.34
CA LEU A 549 11.38 -8.23 -21.14
C LEU A 549 11.55 -7.64 -22.55
N GLU A 550 11.10 -8.34 -23.59
CA GLU A 550 11.05 -7.84 -24.96
C GLU A 550 9.65 -7.31 -25.30
N GLY A 551 9.60 -6.12 -25.87
CA GLY A 551 8.35 -5.47 -26.24
C GLY A 551 7.73 -4.68 -25.09
N PRO A 552 6.65 -3.96 -25.42
CA PRO A 552 5.33 -4.47 -25.07
C PRO A 552 4.54 -4.97 -26.30
N LEU A 553 3.89 -6.13 -26.17
CA LEU A 553 3.08 -6.74 -27.23
C LEU A 553 1.64 -6.23 -27.21
N LEU A 554 1.04 -6.24 -26.02
CA LEU A 554 -0.38 -5.98 -25.80
C LEU A 554 -0.54 -5.23 -24.49
N SER A 555 -1.41 -4.22 -24.46
CA SER A 555 -1.77 -3.54 -23.21
C SER A 555 -3.10 -4.08 -22.66
N VAL A 556 -3.24 -4.06 -21.34
CA VAL A 556 -4.49 -4.45 -20.66
C VAL A 556 -4.93 -3.31 -19.78
N CYS A 557 -6.21 -2.96 -19.86
CA CYS A 557 -6.78 -1.84 -19.15
C CYS A 557 -8.05 -2.25 -18.40
N CYS A 558 -8.03 -2.08 -17.08
CA CYS A 558 -9.17 -2.33 -16.21
C CYS A 558 -9.83 -1.00 -15.83
N ARG A 559 -11.11 -0.84 -16.18
CA ARG A 559 -11.94 0.32 -15.86
C ARG A 559 -12.44 0.26 -14.41
N PRO A 560 -12.11 1.24 -13.55
CA PRO A 560 -12.72 1.31 -12.23
C PRO A 560 -14.19 1.78 -12.30
N GLU A 561 -14.58 2.50 -13.35
CA GLU A 561 -15.94 2.99 -13.52
C GLU A 561 -16.90 1.86 -13.90
N VAL A 562 -18.15 2.01 -13.47
CA VAL A 562 -19.27 1.10 -13.77
C VAL A 562 -20.45 1.81 -14.44
N ILE A 563 -20.40 3.15 -14.50
CA ILE A 563 -21.38 4.01 -15.17
C ILE A 563 -20.62 4.98 -16.07
N TRP A 564 -20.93 4.97 -17.36
CA TRP A 564 -20.30 5.86 -18.35
C TRP A 564 -21.27 6.89 -18.92
N LYS A 565 -22.59 6.60 -18.92
CA LYS A 565 -23.63 7.47 -19.46
C LYS A 565 -24.21 8.42 -18.43
N GLN A 566 -24.22 9.71 -18.75
CA GLN A 566 -24.77 10.76 -17.89
C GLN A 566 -26.27 10.55 -17.59
N LYS A 567 -27.07 10.18 -18.61
CA LYS A 567 -28.51 9.90 -18.45
C LYS A 567 -28.78 8.80 -17.42
N THR A 568 -27.94 7.78 -17.40
CA THR A 568 -28.09 6.61 -16.50
C THR A 568 -27.74 6.98 -15.08
N ARG A 569 -26.69 7.78 -14.90
CA ARG A 569 -26.36 8.40 -13.62
C ARG A 569 -27.56 9.21 -13.09
N GLU A 570 -28.10 10.12 -13.89
CA GLU A 570 -29.25 10.97 -13.52
C GLU A 570 -30.50 10.16 -13.14
N LYS A 571 -30.81 9.10 -13.88
CA LYS A 571 -31.90 8.16 -13.54
C LYS A 571 -31.70 7.54 -12.15
N LEU A 572 -30.51 7.04 -11.87
CA LEU A 572 -30.20 6.42 -10.56
C LEU A 572 -30.21 7.44 -9.41
N TYR A 573 -29.86 8.70 -9.68
CA TYR A 573 -30.05 9.80 -8.73
C TYR A 573 -31.53 10.09 -8.47
N ALA A 574 -32.37 10.10 -9.52
CA ALA A 574 -33.81 10.30 -9.41
C ALA A 574 -34.50 9.16 -8.63
N GLU A 575 -33.96 7.94 -8.68
CA GLU A 575 -34.36 6.81 -7.82
C GLU A 575 -33.99 6.97 -6.34
N GLY A 576 -33.32 8.07 -5.96
CA GLY A 576 -32.94 8.38 -4.58
C GLY A 576 -31.68 7.65 -4.08
N ARG A 577 -30.83 7.13 -4.98
CA ARG A 577 -29.61 6.40 -4.58
C ARG A 577 -28.50 7.35 -4.13
N PRO A 578 -27.80 7.05 -3.02
CA PRO A 578 -26.71 7.88 -2.53
C PRO A 578 -25.45 7.77 -3.40
N ASN A 579 -24.64 8.83 -3.48
CA ASN A 579 -23.42 8.88 -4.30
C ASN A 579 -22.42 7.75 -3.98
N SER A 580 -22.42 7.25 -2.74
CA SER A 580 -21.57 6.13 -2.31
C SER A 580 -21.89 4.81 -3.01
N GLU A 581 -23.08 4.66 -3.58
CA GLU A 581 -23.49 3.47 -4.33
C GLU A 581 -23.26 3.59 -5.83
N LEU A 582 -23.07 4.81 -6.35
CA LEU A 582 -22.96 5.09 -7.78
C LEU A 582 -21.51 5.09 -8.30
N GLY A 583 -20.53 5.25 -7.41
CA GLY A 583 -19.11 5.27 -7.77
C GLY A 583 -18.69 6.51 -8.57
N ASP A 584 -17.46 6.45 -9.09
CA ASP A 584 -16.86 7.51 -9.89
C ASP A 584 -17.49 7.56 -11.29
N PHE A 585 -17.70 8.78 -11.80
CA PHE A 585 -18.23 9.03 -13.13
C PHE A 585 -17.34 10.01 -13.88
N VAL A 586 -16.98 9.62 -15.10
CA VAL A 586 -15.98 10.35 -15.88
C VAL A 586 -16.45 10.67 -17.31
N GLY A 587 -17.48 9.98 -17.81
CA GLY A 587 -18.06 10.15 -19.14
C GLY A 587 -17.50 9.18 -20.20
N GLU A 588 -18.28 8.90 -21.25
CA GLU A 588 -17.90 7.98 -22.33
C GLU A 588 -16.77 8.57 -23.20
N GLU A 589 -16.75 9.89 -23.39
CA GLU A 589 -15.74 10.60 -24.17
C GLU A 589 -14.37 10.47 -23.52
N PHE A 590 -14.30 10.73 -22.21
CA PHE A 590 -13.05 10.60 -21.48
C PHE A 590 -12.58 9.14 -21.40
N ASP A 591 -13.51 8.20 -21.30
CA ASP A 591 -13.21 6.77 -21.37
C ASP A 591 -12.52 6.40 -22.69
N PHE A 592 -13.09 6.83 -23.81
CA PHE A 592 -12.49 6.63 -25.14
C PHE A 592 -11.12 7.30 -25.27
N MET A 593 -10.97 8.53 -24.76
CA MET A 593 -9.67 9.22 -24.73
C MET A 593 -8.60 8.42 -23.98
N ARG A 594 -8.98 7.75 -22.89
CA ARG A 594 -8.10 6.89 -22.10
C ARG A 594 -7.65 5.64 -22.87
N GLU A 595 -8.53 5.02 -23.67
CA GLU A 595 -8.14 3.91 -24.58
C GLU A 595 -7.17 4.39 -25.64
N LEU A 596 -7.52 5.48 -26.31
CA LEU A 596 -6.70 6.07 -27.35
C LEU A 596 -5.31 6.43 -26.80
N GLY A 597 -5.25 7.05 -25.63
CA GLY A 597 -4.02 7.38 -24.93
C GLY A 597 -3.18 6.14 -24.59
N GLY A 598 -3.81 5.06 -24.11
CA GLY A 598 -3.14 3.78 -23.83
C GLY A 598 -2.53 3.13 -25.06
N LEU A 599 -3.31 3.02 -26.14
CA LEU A 599 -2.86 2.50 -27.44
C LEU A 599 -1.72 3.36 -28.03
N LEU A 600 -1.78 4.68 -27.91
CA LEU A 600 -0.74 5.59 -28.42
C LEU A 600 0.57 5.48 -27.64
N VAL A 601 0.50 5.29 -26.32
CA VAL A 601 1.69 5.00 -25.50
C VAL A 601 2.32 3.68 -25.90
N LEU A 602 1.50 2.65 -26.12
CA LEU A 602 1.98 1.33 -26.57
C LEU A 602 2.69 1.44 -27.93
N ALA A 603 2.10 2.16 -28.89
CA ALA A 603 2.70 2.43 -30.19
C ALA A 603 4.01 3.23 -30.08
N SER A 604 4.05 4.25 -29.21
CA SER A 604 5.26 5.03 -28.93
C SER A 604 6.37 4.16 -28.34
N GLN A 605 6.06 3.25 -27.42
CA GLN A 605 7.03 2.32 -26.82
C GLN A 605 7.62 1.37 -27.87
N ARG A 606 6.77 0.79 -28.73
CA ARG A 606 7.20 -0.09 -29.82
C ARG A 606 8.06 0.65 -30.86
N ALA A 607 7.78 1.92 -31.11
CA ALA A 607 8.55 2.76 -32.02
C ALA A 607 9.94 3.18 -31.49
N ARG A 608 10.33 2.79 -30.27
CA ARG A 608 11.68 3.03 -29.73
C ARG A 608 12.72 2.02 -30.21
N GLU A 609 12.29 0.94 -30.86
CA GLU A 609 13.20 -0.01 -31.48
C GLU A 609 14.19 0.71 -32.41
N GLY A 610 15.49 0.49 -32.21
CA GLY A 610 16.56 1.11 -33.00
C GLY A 610 16.91 2.56 -32.64
N LYS A 611 16.25 3.20 -31.67
CA LYS A 611 16.56 4.58 -31.23
C LYS A 611 17.73 4.69 -30.23
N GLY A 612 18.65 3.73 -30.22
CA GLY A 612 19.82 3.70 -29.32
C GLY A 612 19.54 3.23 -27.89
N SER A 613 20.59 3.21 -27.05
CA SER A 613 20.46 2.89 -25.63
C SER A 613 19.65 3.96 -24.90
N LYS A 614 19.05 3.58 -23.76
CA LYS A 614 18.50 4.52 -22.79
C LYS A 614 19.47 5.66 -22.48
N GLU A 615 20.77 5.37 -22.44
CA GLU A 615 21.82 6.36 -22.14
C GLU A 615 22.06 7.33 -23.30
N ASP A 616 21.96 6.88 -24.55
CA ASP A 616 22.22 7.70 -25.73
C ASP A 616 21.08 8.70 -25.94
N HIS A 617 19.83 8.21 -25.93
CA HIS A 617 18.66 9.07 -26.02
C HIS A 617 18.56 10.05 -24.84
N TRP A 618 19.00 9.62 -23.65
CA TRP A 618 19.06 10.50 -22.49
C TRP A 618 20.13 11.58 -22.65
N ARG A 619 21.31 11.27 -23.19
CA ARG A 619 22.35 12.26 -23.50
C ARG A 619 21.85 13.28 -24.50
N ASP A 620 21.16 12.84 -25.55
CA ASP A 620 20.61 13.73 -26.59
C ASP A 620 19.53 14.69 -26.03
N GLU A 621 18.61 14.21 -25.19
CA GLU A 621 17.56 15.07 -24.58
C GLU A 621 18.13 16.10 -23.60
N THR A 622 19.26 15.80 -22.97
CA THR A 622 19.81 16.56 -21.85
C THR A 622 21.08 17.35 -22.20
N ALA A 623 21.53 17.30 -23.45
CA ALA A 623 22.74 17.94 -23.94
C ALA A 623 22.81 19.45 -23.57
N ASN A 624 21.67 20.13 -23.55
CA ASN A 624 21.59 21.58 -23.27
C ASN A 624 21.42 21.91 -21.77
N TRP A 625 21.44 20.93 -20.88
CA TRP A 625 21.16 21.10 -19.44
C TRP A 625 22.44 21.06 -18.60
N TRP A 626 23.50 21.77 -19.02
CA TRP A 626 24.81 21.78 -18.33
C TRP A 626 24.74 22.14 -16.83
N TRP A 627 23.77 22.97 -16.42
CA TRP A 627 23.50 23.36 -15.04
C TRP A 627 22.94 22.23 -14.17
N ALA A 628 22.42 21.17 -14.77
CA ALA A 628 21.96 19.95 -14.09
C ALA A 628 23.13 19.04 -13.68
N TYR A 629 24.29 19.18 -14.35
CA TYR A 629 25.45 18.30 -14.21
C TYR A 629 26.54 18.85 -13.28
N ARG A 630 26.48 20.13 -12.90
CA ARG A 630 27.43 20.73 -11.96
C ARG A 630 26.95 20.59 -10.51
N PRO A 631 27.82 20.19 -9.56
CA PRO A 631 27.48 20.14 -8.14
C PRO A 631 27.03 21.51 -7.61
N ARG A 632 26.02 21.54 -6.73
CA ARG A 632 25.57 22.78 -6.10
C ARG A 632 26.63 23.32 -5.13
N TRP A 633 27.30 24.41 -5.51
CA TRP A 633 28.09 25.34 -4.69
C TRP A 633 29.23 24.73 -3.84
N GLY A 634 30.48 25.16 -4.12
CA GLY A 634 31.57 25.21 -3.13
C GLY A 634 32.18 23.90 -2.65
N GLY A 635 31.97 22.76 -3.31
CA GLY A 635 32.74 21.54 -3.08
C GLY A 635 33.73 21.31 -4.22
N GLY A 636 35.04 21.36 -3.91
CA GLY A 636 36.07 20.97 -4.88
C GLY A 636 35.85 19.55 -5.41
N SER A 637 36.43 19.22 -6.57
CA SER A 637 36.32 17.89 -7.15
C SER A 637 36.80 16.85 -6.13
N THR A 638 36.01 15.81 -5.90
CA THR A 638 36.41 14.69 -5.05
C THR A 638 37.61 13.99 -5.69
N LYS A 639 38.82 14.24 -5.20
CA LYS A 639 40.00 13.47 -5.58
C LYS A 639 39.71 12.03 -5.11
N TRP A 640 39.60 11.09 -6.05
CA TRP A 640 39.35 9.68 -5.76
C TRP A 640 37.98 9.32 -5.13
N GLY A 641 36.93 10.14 -5.35
CA GLY A 641 35.57 9.77 -4.98
C GLY A 641 35.24 9.83 -3.47
N GLN A 642 36.10 10.45 -2.67
CA GLN A 642 35.95 10.57 -1.21
C GLN A 642 35.17 11.82 -0.81
N LEU A 643 34.47 11.76 0.32
CA LEU A 643 33.75 12.89 0.89
C LEU A 643 34.73 13.85 1.60
N PRO A 644 34.50 15.18 1.60
CA PRO A 644 35.33 16.14 2.34
C PRO A 644 35.43 15.90 3.86
N SER A 645 34.63 14.98 4.42
CA SER A 645 34.62 14.59 5.82
C SER A 645 35.43 13.32 6.13
N GLU A 646 36.03 12.69 5.12
CA GLU A 646 36.87 11.48 5.26
C GLU A 646 38.35 11.91 5.21
N ILE A 647 38.86 12.48 6.31
CA ILE A 647 40.31 12.66 6.56
C ILE A 647 40.76 11.44 7.37
N PHE A 648 41.82 10.75 6.93
CA PHE A 648 42.37 9.59 7.66
C PHE A 648 43.04 10.04 8.97
N GLU A 649 43.00 9.21 10.01
CA GLU A 649 43.79 9.45 11.24
C GLU A 649 45.30 9.48 10.94
N ASP A 650 45.75 8.85 9.85
CA ASP A 650 47.15 8.85 9.41
C ASP A 650 47.61 10.20 8.81
N GLU A 651 46.68 11.13 8.55
CA GLU A 651 46.96 12.52 8.11
C GLU A 651 46.43 13.54 9.12
N ASP A 652 46.25 13.14 10.39
CA ASP A 652 45.89 14.08 11.46
C ASP A 652 47.10 15.00 11.75
N PRO A 653 47.01 16.32 11.49
CA PRO A 653 48.13 17.24 11.70
C PRO A 653 48.53 17.40 13.18
N SER A 654 47.79 16.79 14.10
CA SER A 654 48.00 16.88 15.54
C SER A 654 49.00 15.86 16.11
N TRP A 655 49.41 14.84 15.35
CA TRP A 655 50.36 13.82 15.81
C TRP A 655 51.80 14.15 15.41
N SER A 656 52.73 13.93 16.35
CA SER A 656 54.16 14.07 16.05
C SER A 656 54.67 12.89 15.19
N PRO A 657 55.70 13.08 14.34
CA PRO A 657 56.25 11.99 13.53
C PRO A 657 56.71 10.76 14.34
N ALA A 658 57.15 10.98 15.59
CA ALA A 658 57.58 9.90 16.49
C ALA A 658 56.40 9.10 17.07
N GLU A 659 55.27 9.76 17.38
CA GLU A 659 54.04 9.07 17.81
C GLU A 659 53.41 8.27 16.66
N GLN A 660 53.52 8.77 15.43
CA GLN A 660 53.03 8.08 14.25
C GLN A 660 53.76 6.75 14.04
N GLU A 661 55.07 6.72 14.26
CA GLU A 661 55.90 5.52 14.14
C GLU A 661 55.63 4.51 15.27
N LEU A 662 55.48 4.97 16.51
CA LEU A 662 55.10 4.11 17.65
C LEU A 662 53.76 3.41 17.42
N GLN A 663 52.79 4.12 16.84
CA GLN A 663 51.48 3.56 16.55
C GLN A 663 51.51 2.58 15.38
N ARG A 664 52.43 2.79 14.44
CA ARG A 664 52.70 1.85 13.33
C ARG A 664 53.31 0.55 13.85
N ILE A 665 54.34 0.63 14.69
CA ILE A 665 54.99 -0.53 15.33
C ILE A 665 54.00 -1.32 16.20
N LYS A 666 53.15 -0.63 16.97
CA LYS A 666 52.14 -1.29 17.80
C LYS A 666 51.12 -2.08 16.97
N ARG A 667 50.74 -1.57 15.79
CA ARG A 667 49.83 -2.27 14.86
C ARG A 667 50.49 -3.54 14.31
N GLU A 668 51.74 -3.45 13.88
CA GLU A 668 52.47 -4.62 13.36
C GLU A 668 52.60 -5.72 14.43
N GLN A 669 52.87 -5.35 15.69
CA GLN A 669 52.91 -6.30 16.79
C GLN A 669 51.54 -6.94 17.09
N GLU A 670 50.45 -6.18 17.00
CA GLU A 670 49.09 -6.72 17.17
C GLU A 670 48.66 -7.62 16.00
N GLU A 671 49.06 -7.31 14.76
CA GLU A 671 48.82 -8.16 13.60
C GLU A 671 49.60 -9.48 13.70
N GLN A 672 50.88 -9.42 14.06
CA GLN A 672 51.70 -10.62 14.31
C GLN A 672 51.10 -11.48 15.43
N ALA A 673 50.61 -10.87 16.51
CA ALA A 673 49.94 -11.60 17.60
C ALA A 673 48.64 -12.28 17.15
N LYS A 674 47.86 -11.62 16.26
CA LYS A 674 46.64 -12.20 15.67
C LYS A 674 46.95 -13.33 14.71
N GLU A 675 47.97 -13.21 13.87
CA GLU A 675 48.39 -14.29 12.97
C GLU A 675 48.84 -15.51 13.76
N LEU A 676 49.62 -15.31 14.82
CA LEU A 676 50.07 -16.39 15.69
C LEU A 676 48.90 -17.05 16.43
N ALA A 677 47.89 -16.28 16.85
CA ALA A 677 46.65 -16.84 17.41
C ALA A 677 45.83 -17.63 16.37
N ARG A 678 45.80 -17.17 15.11
CA ARG A 678 45.11 -17.86 14.01
C ARG A 678 45.81 -19.16 13.61
N GLN A 679 47.15 -19.18 13.64
CA GLN A 679 47.94 -20.39 13.44
C GLN A 679 47.68 -21.40 14.56
N LYS A 680 47.66 -20.98 15.83
CA LYS A 680 47.31 -21.86 16.97
C LYS A 680 45.90 -22.45 16.87
N LEU A 681 44.93 -21.68 16.37
CA LEU A 681 43.57 -22.17 16.16
C LEU A 681 43.53 -23.25 15.07
N ASN A 682 44.23 -23.01 13.94
CA ASN A 682 44.34 -23.97 12.85
C ASN A 682 45.08 -25.26 13.28
N GLU A 683 46.10 -25.15 14.13
CA GLU A 683 46.80 -26.32 14.70
C GLU A 683 45.89 -27.13 15.64
N ALA A 684 45.06 -26.45 16.45
CA ALA A 684 44.08 -27.12 17.32
C ALA A 684 42.97 -27.81 16.51
N ASP A 685 42.50 -27.20 15.43
CA ASP A 685 41.52 -27.79 14.53
C ASP A 685 42.10 -29.00 13.78
N ALA A 686 43.38 -28.95 13.39
CA ALA A 686 44.09 -30.07 12.77
C ALA A 686 44.28 -31.26 13.74
N GLN A 687 44.56 -31.00 15.02
CA GLN A 687 44.66 -32.04 16.05
C GLN A 687 43.31 -32.69 16.35
N THR A 688 42.23 -31.91 16.34
CA THR A 688 40.86 -32.41 16.54
C THR A 688 40.41 -33.28 15.36
N ALA A 689 40.74 -32.87 14.12
CA ALA A 689 40.48 -33.67 12.92
C ALA A 689 41.28 -35.00 12.88
N LEU A 690 42.46 -35.04 13.50
CA LEU A 690 43.24 -36.27 13.65
C LEU A 690 42.61 -37.20 14.70
N ALA A 691 42.07 -36.66 15.79
CA ALA A 691 41.34 -37.42 16.81
C ALA A 691 40.05 -38.05 16.26
N ASP A 692 39.30 -37.33 15.42
CA ASP A 692 38.08 -37.84 14.77
C ASP A 692 38.35 -38.94 13.72
N ARG A 693 39.55 -38.97 13.14
CA ARG A 693 40.00 -40.06 12.26
C ARG A 693 40.36 -41.35 13.01
N VAL A 694 40.72 -41.25 14.29
CA VAL A 694 41.05 -42.40 15.14
C VAL A 694 39.78 -43.04 15.70
N THR A 695 38.77 -42.25 16.06
CA THR A 695 37.46 -42.74 16.52
C THR A 695 36.63 -43.37 15.40
N SER A 696 36.72 -42.86 14.17
CA SER A 696 36.02 -43.42 13.00
C SER A 696 36.56 -44.78 12.51
N ARG A 697 37.76 -45.20 12.94
CA ARG A 697 38.28 -46.57 12.67
C ARG A 697 37.76 -47.63 13.65
N ILE A 698 37.18 -47.25 14.78
CA ILE A 698 36.71 -48.19 15.82
C ILE A 698 35.23 -48.57 15.61
N ALA A 699 34.44 -47.76 14.91
CA ALA A 699 32.99 -47.97 14.72
C ALA A 699 32.62 -48.73 13.42
N GLY A 700 33.46 -49.67 12.99
CA GLY A 700 33.34 -50.39 11.72
C GLY A 700 32.71 -51.79 11.81
N MET A 701 31.80 -52.09 12.75
CA MET A 701 31.08 -53.36 12.79
C MET A 701 29.65 -53.15 13.33
N THR A 702 28.68 -52.97 12.43
CA THR A 702 27.29 -53.48 12.44
C THR A 702 26.36 -52.66 11.51
N SER A 703 25.79 -53.36 10.53
CA SER A 703 24.63 -53.05 9.68
C SER A 703 23.31 -52.97 10.49
N ALA A 704 22.16 -52.46 10.05
CA ALA A 704 21.69 -51.60 8.96
C ALA A 704 20.24 -51.17 9.32
N SER A 705 19.79 -50.01 8.82
CA SER A 705 18.45 -49.75 8.21
C SER A 705 18.07 -48.27 8.25
N SER A 706 17.70 -47.75 7.08
CA SER A 706 17.13 -46.40 6.86
C SER A 706 15.60 -46.47 6.78
N PRO A 707 14.89 -45.34 6.98
CA PRO A 707 14.14 -44.81 5.85
C PRO A 707 14.33 -43.31 5.61
N ALA A 708 14.15 -42.94 4.35
CA ALA A 708 14.32 -41.61 3.80
C ALA A 708 13.32 -40.58 4.35
N GLY A 709 13.83 -39.38 4.65
CA GLY A 709 13.06 -38.17 4.91
C GLY A 709 13.69 -36.99 4.17
N SER A 710 12.98 -36.51 3.15
CA SER A 710 13.33 -35.34 2.34
C SER A 710 13.48 -34.08 3.19
N ILE A 711 14.68 -33.51 3.26
CA ILE A 711 14.86 -32.13 3.73
C ILE A 711 14.83 -31.23 2.50
N LYS A 712 13.73 -30.48 2.40
CA LYS A 712 13.58 -29.34 1.51
C LYS A 712 14.67 -28.32 1.83
N ALA A 713 15.40 -27.90 0.80
CA ALA A 713 16.19 -26.68 0.80
C ALA A 713 15.25 -25.51 1.11
N ALA A 714 15.23 -25.09 2.38
CA ALA A 714 14.76 -23.78 2.76
C ALA A 714 15.87 -22.78 2.43
N ASP A 715 15.48 -21.70 1.78
CA ASP A 715 16.27 -20.49 1.60
C ASP A 715 16.93 -20.10 2.92
N SER A 716 18.20 -20.46 3.07
CA SER A 716 19.10 -19.76 3.97
C SER A 716 19.64 -18.59 3.16
N GLU A 717 19.05 -17.42 3.40
CA GLU A 717 19.79 -16.17 3.21
C GLU A 717 21.17 -16.35 3.86
N PRO A 718 22.26 -15.89 3.22
CA PRO A 718 23.57 -15.96 3.85
C PRO A 718 23.46 -15.25 5.18
N ALA A 719 23.76 -16.00 6.25
CA ALA A 719 23.87 -15.46 7.58
C ALA A 719 24.74 -14.20 7.49
N CYS A 720 24.16 -13.09 7.94
CA CYS A 720 24.81 -11.82 8.13
C CYS A 720 26.17 -12.09 8.80
N VAL A 721 27.25 -11.97 8.03
CA VAL A 721 28.61 -11.88 8.56
C VAL A 721 28.54 -10.76 9.59
N GLY A 722 28.66 -11.12 10.86
CA GLY A 722 28.73 -10.15 11.94
C GLY A 722 29.84 -9.15 11.62
N PRO A 723 29.72 -7.88 12.06
CA PRO A 723 30.73 -6.88 11.76
C PRO A 723 32.09 -7.41 12.22
N GLU A 724 32.98 -7.63 11.26
CA GLU A 724 34.37 -8.00 11.51
C GLU A 724 34.98 -6.84 12.30
N VAL A 725 35.39 -7.13 13.54
CA VAL A 725 35.96 -6.13 14.44
C VAL A 725 37.40 -5.90 14.01
N ARG A 726 37.62 -4.90 13.17
CA ARG A 726 38.93 -4.29 12.97
C ARG A 726 39.04 -3.01 13.81
N GLU A 727 40.02 -3.03 14.71
CA GLU A 727 40.69 -1.89 15.35
C GLU A 727 39.82 -0.78 15.96
N GLY A 728 39.28 -1.02 17.16
CA GLY A 728 39.25 -0.02 18.25
C GLY A 728 38.47 1.30 18.10
N ARG A 729 38.00 1.73 16.92
CA ARG A 729 37.18 2.94 16.70
C ARG A 729 36.19 2.71 15.56
N ARG A 730 34.94 3.13 15.77
CA ARG A 730 33.90 3.11 14.72
C ARG A 730 34.10 4.31 13.80
N VAL A 731 34.87 4.14 12.74
CA VAL A 731 34.62 4.93 11.53
C VAL A 731 33.34 4.35 10.92
N ALA A 732 32.27 5.14 10.94
CA ALA A 732 31.02 4.74 10.31
C ALA A 732 31.22 4.78 8.80
N GLU A 733 31.75 3.70 8.23
CA GLU A 733 31.79 3.53 6.79
C GLU A 733 30.37 3.73 6.26
N MET A 734 30.14 4.87 5.58
CA MET A 734 28.85 5.11 4.97
C MET A 734 28.67 4.00 3.93
N SER A 735 27.61 3.20 4.11
CA SER A 735 27.34 2.13 3.14
C SER A 735 27.36 2.67 1.72
N ALA A 736 27.82 1.88 0.76
CA ALA A 736 27.94 2.30 -0.64
C ALA A 736 26.66 2.98 -1.18
N SER A 737 25.49 2.49 -0.76
CA SER A 737 24.17 3.08 -1.07
C SER A 737 23.97 4.50 -0.53
N LYS A 738 24.54 4.80 0.63
CA LYS A 738 24.46 6.11 1.30
C LYS A 738 25.45 7.11 0.70
N LYS A 739 26.66 6.66 0.32
CA LYS A 739 27.61 7.45 -0.48
C LYS A 739 27.01 7.82 -1.84
N ARG A 740 26.43 6.83 -2.53
CA ARG A 740 25.69 7.03 -3.79
C ARG A 740 24.52 8.01 -3.65
N SER A 741 23.73 7.90 -2.57
CA SER A 741 22.62 8.81 -2.30
C SER A 741 23.04 10.26 -2.01
N TYR A 742 24.22 10.48 -1.42
CA TYR A 742 24.76 11.81 -1.16
C TYR A 742 25.32 12.45 -2.43
N LEU A 743 26.07 11.67 -3.22
CA LEU A 743 26.53 12.08 -4.56
C LEU A 743 25.34 12.41 -5.47
N ASP A 744 24.28 11.60 -5.42
CA ASP A 744 23.03 11.85 -6.14
C ASP A 744 22.29 13.12 -5.69
N TRP A 745 22.50 13.59 -4.46
CA TRP A 745 21.86 14.80 -3.93
C TRP A 745 22.60 16.10 -4.33
N GLN A 746 23.92 16.02 -4.53
CA GLN A 746 24.75 17.15 -4.97
C GLN A 746 24.45 17.58 -6.41
N VAL A 747 23.94 16.67 -7.25
CA VAL A 747 23.64 16.88 -8.67
C VAL A 747 22.13 17.09 -8.88
N VAL A 748 21.73 18.15 -9.58
CA VAL A 748 20.33 18.38 -9.95
C VAL A 748 19.99 17.48 -11.14
N ARG A 749 19.40 16.31 -10.92
CA ARG A 749 19.03 15.44 -12.03
C ARG A 749 17.81 15.98 -12.79
N PRO A 750 17.82 15.91 -14.14
CA PRO A 750 16.62 16.16 -14.92
C PRO A 750 15.52 15.12 -14.66
N ASN A 751 14.29 15.39 -15.15
CA ASN A 751 13.17 14.45 -15.07
C ASN A 751 13.56 13.07 -15.60
N SER A 752 13.34 12.01 -14.83
CA SER A 752 13.76 10.65 -15.19
C SER A 752 13.30 10.25 -16.60
N SER A 753 14.21 9.64 -17.37
CA SER A 753 13.93 9.10 -18.71
C SER A 753 12.63 8.26 -18.73
N PRO A 754 11.79 8.40 -19.77
CA PRO A 754 10.58 7.59 -19.95
C PRO A 754 10.89 6.14 -20.37
N TRP A 755 12.16 5.76 -20.43
CA TRP A 755 12.62 4.41 -20.74
C TRP A 755 12.72 3.54 -19.48
N ASP A 756 12.06 2.39 -19.51
CA ASP A 756 12.22 1.37 -18.48
C ASP A 756 13.50 0.56 -18.73
N SER A 757 14.35 0.44 -17.71
CA SER A 757 15.58 -0.36 -17.79
C SER A 757 15.33 -1.87 -17.82
N ARG A 758 14.11 -2.32 -17.47
CA ARG A 758 13.74 -3.74 -17.48
C ARG A 758 13.17 -4.18 -18.82
N VAL A 759 13.01 -3.27 -19.78
CA VAL A 759 12.33 -3.51 -21.05
C VAL A 759 13.29 -3.23 -22.22
N ILE A 760 13.43 -4.21 -23.09
CA ILE A 760 14.05 -4.12 -24.40
C ILE A 760 12.93 -3.78 -25.38
N TYR A 761 12.85 -2.51 -25.78
CA TYR A 761 11.80 -2.05 -26.70
C TYR A 761 11.98 -2.65 -28.10
N LYS A 762 10.98 -3.44 -28.53
CA LYS A 762 10.98 -4.18 -29.79
C LYS A 762 9.56 -4.25 -30.37
N SER A 763 9.38 -3.99 -31.65
CA SER A 763 8.09 -4.04 -32.34
C SER A 763 7.73 -5.46 -32.81
N ILE A 764 7.42 -6.34 -31.84
CA ILE A 764 7.09 -7.74 -32.12
C ILE A 764 5.74 -7.86 -32.83
N GLY A 765 5.68 -8.67 -33.89
CA GLY A 765 4.45 -8.96 -34.64
C GLY A 765 3.97 -7.82 -35.54
N ARG A 766 4.83 -6.83 -35.81
CA ARG A 766 4.53 -5.72 -36.71
C ARG A 766 4.44 -6.20 -38.16
N PRO A 767 3.39 -5.86 -38.93
CA PRO A 767 3.32 -6.17 -40.36
C PRO A 767 4.37 -5.40 -41.18
N GLU A 768 4.80 -5.96 -42.30
CA GLU A 768 5.69 -5.28 -43.25
C GLU A 768 4.97 -4.04 -43.82
N GLY A 769 5.51 -2.85 -43.53
CA GLY A 769 4.92 -1.59 -43.99
C GLY A 769 5.10 -0.39 -43.05
N GLU A 770 4.47 0.74 -43.45
CA GLU A 770 4.56 2.02 -42.73
C GLU A 770 3.76 2.03 -41.42
N PHE A 771 2.71 1.22 -41.35
CA PHE A 771 1.79 1.18 -40.22
C PHE A 771 2.21 0.13 -39.16
N ASP A 772 2.07 0.47 -37.88
CA ASP A 772 2.12 -0.48 -36.78
C ASP A 772 0.69 -0.78 -36.31
N GLN A 773 0.45 -2.03 -35.92
CA GLN A 773 -0.82 -2.48 -35.38
C GLN A 773 -0.63 -2.77 -33.90
N VAL A 774 -1.35 -2.03 -33.07
CA VAL A 774 -1.29 -2.16 -31.61
C VAL A 774 -2.63 -2.62 -31.08
N TYR A 775 -2.58 -3.48 -30.07
CA TYR A 775 -3.75 -4.11 -29.49
C TYR A 775 -3.87 -3.70 -28.01
N GLN A 776 -5.10 -3.64 -27.52
CA GLN A 776 -5.40 -3.43 -26.11
C GLN A 776 -6.63 -4.23 -25.71
N ILE A 777 -6.58 -4.93 -24.56
CA ILE A 777 -7.77 -5.54 -23.95
C ILE A 777 -8.34 -4.56 -22.92
N GLY A 778 -9.60 -4.17 -23.09
CA GLY A 778 -10.37 -3.43 -22.11
C GLY A 778 -11.20 -4.36 -21.24
N PHE A 779 -11.19 -4.13 -19.93
CA PHE A 779 -12.03 -4.81 -18.95
C PHE A 779 -12.96 -3.79 -18.28
N ALA A 780 -14.26 -4.02 -18.34
CA ALA A 780 -15.29 -3.23 -17.67
C ALA A 780 -16.11 -4.15 -16.76
N GLY A 781 -15.80 -4.15 -15.47
CA GLY A 781 -16.32 -5.15 -14.53
C GLY A 781 -15.91 -6.56 -14.93
N HIS A 782 -16.84 -7.33 -15.48
CA HIS A 782 -16.63 -8.69 -16.00
C HIS A 782 -16.73 -8.78 -17.55
N HIS A 783 -16.94 -7.66 -18.24
CA HIS A 783 -16.96 -7.61 -19.71
C HIS A 783 -15.58 -7.32 -20.28
N LEU A 784 -15.32 -7.88 -21.46
CA LEU A 784 -14.08 -7.72 -22.19
C LEU A 784 -14.35 -7.08 -23.56
N ILE A 785 -13.44 -6.20 -23.98
CA ILE A 785 -13.38 -5.66 -25.34
C ILE A 785 -11.95 -5.76 -25.86
N LEU A 786 -11.79 -6.05 -27.15
CA LEU A 786 -10.50 -6.00 -27.84
C LEU A 786 -10.45 -4.78 -28.75
N ASN A 787 -9.49 -3.91 -28.49
CA ASN A 787 -9.24 -2.71 -29.28
C ASN A 787 -8.01 -2.93 -30.15
N LYS A 788 -8.11 -2.60 -31.45
CA LYS A 788 -7.01 -2.61 -32.42
C LYS A 788 -6.86 -1.20 -32.99
N MET A 789 -5.65 -0.68 -32.99
CA MET A 789 -5.33 0.60 -33.61
C MET A 789 -4.19 0.45 -34.60
N THR A 790 -4.41 0.97 -35.80
CA THR A 790 -3.41 1.04 -36.87
C THR A 790 -2.82 2.44 -36.88
N VAL A 791 -1.51 2.56 -36.63
CA VAL A 791 -0.81 3.85 -36.47
C VAL A 791 0.32 3.97 -37.48
N SER A 792 0.40 5.06 -38.25
CA SER A 792 1.55 5.30 -39.13
C SER A 792 2.81 5.67 -38.33
N LYS A 793 3.98 5.16 -38.75
CA LYS A 793 5.29 5.62 -38.27
C LYS A 793 5.46 7.15 -38.35
N ARG A 794 4.94 7.80 -39.40
CA ARG A 794 5.02 9.26 -39.57
C ARG A 794 4.23 10.01 -38.49
N TYR A 795 3.10 9.44 -38.07
CA TYR A 795 2.31 9.97 -36.96
C TYR A 795 3.08 9.91 -35.63
N LEU A 796 3.83 8.84 -35.39
CA LEU A 796 4.68 8.67 -34.21
C LEU A 796 5.96 9.53 -34.26
N HIS A 797 6.57 9.73 -35.44
CA HIS A 797 7.71 10.63 -35.61
C HIS A 797 7.36 12.09 -35.28
N TRP A 798 6.12 12.51 -35.53
CA TRP A 798 5.64 13.83 -35.12
C TRP A 798 5.57 14.01 -33.59
N LEU A 799 5.43 12.91 -32.83
CA LEU A 799 5.28 12.93 -31.37
C LEU A 799 6.63 13.10 -30.62
N ASP A 800 7.76 12.71 -31.20
CA ASP A 800 9.06 12.53 -30.49
C ASP A 800 10.20 13.50 -30.93
N LYS A 801 9.91 14.50 -31.78
CA LYS A 801 10.72 15.65 -32.26
C LYS A 801 11.49 15.53 -33.59
N GLY A 802 11.54 16.68 -34.28
CA GLY A 802 12.38 17.02 -35.43
C GLY A 802 11.83 18.22 -36.23
N THR A 803 12.58 19.32 -36.32
CA THR A 803 12.34 20.44 -37.28
C THR A 803 13.12 20.18 -38.57
N ARG A 804 12.46 20.45 -39.69
CA ARG A 804 13.05 20.41 -41.04
C ARG A 804 13.09 21.84 -41.56
N SER A 805 14.18 22.26 -42.20
CA SER A 805 14.07 23.43 -43.07
C SER A 805 13.09 23.12 -44.21
N LYS A 806 12.62 24.14 -44.93
CA LYS A 806 11.97 23.87 -46.22
C LYS A 806 12.97 23.15 -47.14
N TRP A 807 12.45 22.43 -48.14
CA TRP A 807 13.29 22.02 -49.26
C TRP A 807 13.66 23.27 -50.04
N TYR A 808 14.95 23.50 -50.19
CA TYR A 808 15.46 24.58 -51.03
C TYR A 808 15.63 24.01 -52.43
N ASP A 809 14.88 24.57 -53.37
CA ASP A 809 15.08 24.27 -54.77
C ASP A 809 16.35 24.98 -55.22
N LEU A 810 17.40 24.22 -55.54
CA LEU A 810 18.66 24.77 -56.00
C LEU A 810 18.58 25.34 -57.42
N PHE A 811 17.46 25.19 -58.13
CA PHE A 811 17.22 25.88 -59.39
C PHE A 811 16.64 27.29 -59.18
N GLU A 812 15.99 27.54 -58.04
CA GLU A 812 15.44 28.84 -57.69
C GLU A 812 16.47 29.71 -56.96
N VAL A 813 16.74 30.91 -57.52
CA VAL A 813 17.85 31.79 -57.07
C VAL A 813 17.69 32.20 -55.60
N GLU A 814 16.47 32.54 -55.18
CA GLU A 814 16.21 33.02 -53.83
C GLU A 814 16.37 31.91 -52.79
N HIS A 815 16.00 30.67 -53.13
CA HIS A 815 16.22 29.51 -52.27
C HIS A 815 17.70 29.16 -52.11
N ARG A 816 18.51 29.27 -53.17
CA ARG A 816 19.97 29.11 -53.08
C ARG A 816 20.61 30.13 -52.14
N LYS A 817 20.26 31.41 -52.30
CA LYS A 817 20.79 32.50 -51.46
C LYS A 817 20.41 32.30 -50.00
N GLU A 818 19.15 31.98 -49.74
CA GLU A 818 18.66 31.74 -48.38
C GLU A 818 19.38 30.56 -47.72
N PHE A 819 19.53 29.44 -48.45
CA PHE A 819 20.23 28.26 -47.95
C PHE A 819 21.72 28.52 -47.69
N LEU A 820 22.41 29.16 -48.63
CA LEU A 820 23.83 29.50 -48.50
C LEU A 820 24.06 30.49 -47.35
N THR A 821 23.21 31.51 -47.21
CA THR A 821 23.30 32.49 -46.11
C THR A 821 23.05 31.83 -44.76
N GLY A 822 22.10 30.91 -44.69
CA GLY A 822 21.87 30.08 -43.51
C GLY A 822 23.09 29.25 -43.14
N MET A 823 23.72 28.60 -44.13
CA MET A 823 24.95 27.83 -43.94
C MET A 823 26.12 28.72 -43.52
N TRP A 824 26.25 29.91 -44.11
CA TRP A 824 27.30 30.87 -43.81
C TRP A 824 27.23 31.36 -42.36
N ARG A 825 26.03 31.68 -41.87
CA ARG A 825 25.81 32.04 -40.46
C ARG A 825 26.20 30.92 -39.51
N ILE A 826 25.92 29.67 -39.87
CA ILE A 826 26.32 28.49 -39.10
C ILE A 826 27.85 28.38 -39.08
N MET A 827 28.51 28.59 -40.23
CA MET A 827 29.98 28.56 -40.33
C MET A 827 30.66 29.68 -39.54
N CYS A 828 30.15 30.91 -39.60
CA CYS A 828 30.63 32.02 -38.78
C CYS A 828 30.47 31.72 -37.28
N TRP A 829 29.32 31.16 -36.87
CA TRP A 829 29.12 30.76 -35.49
C TRP A 829 30.07 29.64 -35.06
N LEU A 830 30.35 28.66 -35.92
CA LEU A 830 31.28 27.56 -35.61
C LEU A 830 32.73 28.04 -35.49
N ASN A 831 33.17 28.92 -36.38
CA ASN A 831 34.55 29.40 -36.45
C ASN A 831 34.82 30.64 -35.59
N ARG A 832 33.86 31.06 -34.77
CA ARG A 832 33.89 32.29 -33.96
C ARG A 832 35.14 32.52 -33.09
N ASN A 833 35.87 31.46 -32.76
CA ASN A 833 37.03 31.55 -31.88
C ASN A 833 38.36 31.71 -32.66
N ASP A 834 38.34 31.50 -33.98
CA ASP A 834 39.52 31.60 -34.85
C ASP A 834 39.47 32.83 -35.78
N VAL A 835 38.41 33.64 -35.66
CA VAL A 835 38.22 34.88 -36.43
C VAL A 835 38.91 36.04 -35.69
N PRO A 836 39.74 36.85 -36.37
CA PRO A 836 40.38 38.02 -35.77
C PRO A 836 39.35 39.00 -35.19
N GLN A 837 39.64 39.56 -34.01
CA GLN A 837 38.72 40.45 -33.29
C GLN A 837 38.24 41.67 -34.12
N ALA A 838 39.07 42.16 -35.04
CA ALA A 838 38.73 43.27 -35.94
C ALA A 838 37.60 42.94 -36.95
N GLU A 839 37.45 41.68 -37.35
CA GLU A 839 36.33 41.23 -38.20
C GLU A 839 35.03 41.12 -37.40
N TYR A 840 35.13 40.83 -36.10
CA TYR A 840 33.99 40.86 -35.19
C TYR A 840 33.43 42.28 -35.01
N GLU A 841 34.30 43.27 -34.90
CA GLU A 841 33.92 44.68 -34.72
C GLU A 841 33.30 45.32 -35.97
N LEU A 842 33.64 44.84 -37.17
CA LEU A 842 33.00 45.23 -38.43
C LEU A 842 31.58 44.69 -38.59
N MET A 843 31.18 43.66 -37.84
CA MET A 843 29.81 43.12 -37.86
C MET A 843 28.83 43.87 -36.94
N GLU A 844 29.31 44.66 -35.97
CA GLU A 844 28.47 45.42 -35.03
C GLU A 844 28.17 46.86 -35.46
N ASN A 845 28.75 47.36 -36.56
CA ASN A 845 28.47 48.68 -37.16
C ASN A 845 27.63 48.62 -38.43
#